data_AF-A0AAE0TA22-F1
#
_entry.id   AF-A0AAE0TA22-F1
#
_cell.length_a   1.000
_cell.length_b   1.000
_cell.length_c   1.000
_cell.angle_alpha   90.00
_cell.angle_beta   90.00
_cell.angle_gamma   90.00
#
_symmetry.space_group_name_H-M   'P 1'
#
loop_
_entity.id
_entity.type
_entity.pdbx_description
1 polymer ?
#
loop_
_entity_poly.entity_id
_entity_poly.type
_entity_poly.pdbx_seq_one_letter_code
_entity_poly.pdbx_strand_id
1 'polypeptide(L)'
;MSSRHRHDYTRDVDMTNIYFHSPLWKRSQEEIMENVNPIDVNNRKEQSARKVDNTYEDNTDINNSIDSIGKKTFRQLIVRFAEKTSMQGVPYIKSSTFWWSRLIWVILTLGAIAAMVFHLYTIFYQYYQWPKQTKISLGFDNLQFPAVTICNVNIMRKSQLHLLQGQEADKLKDFVYKMNPDRLKDPKGENSSNPVGNSTGNTGTSGNPTDNTGSSESSISNTVTPGNATGSASYLGNSTSSTGVPFPPATPAPSGRRKRFVDYYKQINRSAFDDYDYEDEYSRDEVKTPRDTTNTLEKLFTKLYMTLSRDQRASAGHNITDMLVSCSFNGRECYGRNFTLYQTSQYGNCWTLDSDKLVVRSPGPNAGLSLILYLENSEFLTGINQGYGARLVIHEPQTVPSPYNEGVHIASAEETSVAIRKVTITRLSTPYGDCDDGISFMASYGINYTRQSCQLMCQAIKILETCGCYDDDGEELIRKSRARLNLKPCRNGPEIRCRDKLNSEFEGKEQVCNCYNPCYEAQYSRSTGSRQWPTDEYAGVLLESLCEKDNTICQSFKTRFTDQRSQSQNFIKLNIYYADLNFEYIEETPQIEAGDFLANIGGVIGLWIGLSVLSLCEVLQLVAELFTYCIYKASHKVRPKQKRNRDNSVKSEHYRAEDNVINDSPHIITHTRYGLPREDPYLL
;
A
#
# COMPACT_ATOMS: atom_id res chain seq x y z
N MET A 1 -35.71 40.10 -5.31
CA MET A 1 -34.55 41.03 -5.27
C MET A 1 -33.31 40.18 -5.53
N SER A 2 -32.84 40.00 -6.78
CA SER A 2 -31.96 40.91 -7.56
C SER A 2 -30.75 41.37 -6.72
N SER A 3 -29.49 41.14 -7.08
CA SER A 3 -28.87 41.30 -8.41
C SER A 3 -27.62 40.43 -8.62
N ARG A 4 -27.37 40.14 -9.90
CA ARG A 4 -26.17 39.54 -10.50
C ARG A 4 -24.99 40.52 -10.51
N HIS A 5 -23.75 40.01 -10.48
CA HIS A 5 -22.76 40.31 -11.52
C HIS A 5 -21.77 39.16 -11.71
N ARG A 6 -21.38 38.97 -12.98
CA ARG A 6 -20.65 37.88 -13.60
C ARG A 6 -19.40 38.51 -14.23
N HIS A 7 -18.24 37.87 -14.11
CA HIS A 7 -17.21 37.92 -15.16
C HIS A 7 -16.43 36.60 -15.20
N ASP A 8 -16.39 36.04 -16.40
CA ASP A 8 -15.67 34.85 -16.84
C ASP A 8 -14.15 35.11 -16.92
N TYR A 9 -13.35 34.07 -16.69
CA TYR A 9 -12.13 33.83 -17.45
C TYR A 9 -11.81 32.33 -17.48
N THR A 10 -11.87 31.75 -18.67
CA THR A 10 -11.35 30.43 -19.03
C THR A 10 -9.84 30.51 -19.23
N ARG A 11 -9.09 29.50 -18.76
CA ARG A 11 -7.74 29.17 -19.25
C ARG A 11 -7.43 27.70 -18.98
N ASP A 12 -7.43 26.93 -20.06
CA ASP A 12 -6.66 25.70 -20.21
C ASP A 12 -5.16 26.03 -20.14
N VAL A 13 -4.40 25.29 -19.33
CA VAL A 13 -2.93 25.23 -19.45
C VAL A 13 -2.43 23.83 -19.10
N ASP A 14 -1.84 23.20 -20.11
CA ASP A 14 -0.96 22.03 -20.07
C ASP A 14 0.15 22.15 -19.02
N MET A 15 0.36 21.08 -18.25
CA MET A 15 1.50 20.91 -17.36
C MET A 15 2.54 19.97 -17.99
N THR A 16 3.63 20.55 -18.51
CA THR A 16 4.90 19.84 -18.71
C THR A 16 6.05 20.64 -18.10
N ASN A 17 6.87 19.93 -17.33
CA ASN A 17 8.23 20.26 -16.88
C ASN A 17 8.45 21.50 -15.98
N ILE A 18 8.46 21.26 -14.67
CA ILE A 18 9.11 22.11 -13.68
C ILE A 18 10.35 21.37 -13.14
N TYR A 19 11.53 21.86 -13.51
CA TYR A 19 12.80 21.55 -12.86
C TYR A 19 12.95 22.39 -11.58
N PHE A 20 13.41 21.74 -10.52
CA PHE A 20 13.77 22.34 -9.24
C PHE A 20 14.91 23.35 -9.38
N HIS A 21 14.72 24.55 -8.81
CA HIS A 21 15.79 25.47 -8.43
C HIS A 21 15.74 25.68 -6.92
N SER A 22 16.89 25.54 -6.25
CA SER A 22 17.21 26.32 -5.05
C SER A 22 18.74 26.54 -5.01
N PRO A 23 19.21 27.61 -4.35
CA PRO A 23 20.28 28.47 -4.84
C PRO A 23 21.56 28.43 -3.98
N LEU A 24 22.66 29.01 -4.46
CA LEU A 24 23.63 29.84 -3.70
C LEU A 24 24.83 30.21 -4.60
N TRP A 25 25.34 31.43 -4.43
CA TRP A 25 26.52 32.07 -5.05
C TRP A 25 26.35 32.83 -6.38
N LYS A 26 25.82 34.07 -6.26
CA LYS A 26 26.20 35.20 -7.14
C LYS A 26 26.20 36.49 -6.31
N ARG A 27 27.38 36.98 -5.95
CA ARG A 27 27.61 38.39 -5.57
C ARG A 27 29.09 38.75 -5.67
N SER A 28 29.47 39.43 -6.73
CA SER A 28 30.43 40.54 -6.75
C SER A 28 30.73 40.91 -8.21
N GLN A 29 30.80 42.20 -8.50
CA GLN A 29 31.20 42.88 -9.75
C GLN A 29 30.08 43.76 -10.35
N GLU A 30 29.62 44.74 -9.57
CA GLU A 30 29.15 46.03 -10.05
C GLU A 30 29.50 47.08 -8.98
N GLU A 31 30.62 47.78 -9.17
CA GLU A 31 30.84 49.18 -8.78
C GLU A 31 32.27 49.57 -9.19
N ILE A 32 32.37 50.36 -10.27
CA ILE A 32 33.13 51.60 -10.40
C ILE A 32 33.07 51.98 -11.89
N MET A 33 32.15 52.88 -12.22
CA MET A 33 32.26 53.80 -13.34
C MET A 33 32.09 55.20 -12.76
N GLU A 34 33.10 56.07 -12.92
CA GLU A 34 32.89 57.48 -13.26
C GLU A 34 34.24 58.15 -13.58
N ASN A 35 34.48 58.46 -14.85
CA ASN A 35 34.53 59.84 -15.33
C ASN A 35 35.02 59.97 -16.79
N VAL A 36 34.49 61.04 -17.42
CA VAL A 36 34.89 61.75 -18.65
C VAL A 36 34.17 61.38 -19.97
N ASN A 37 33.37 62.35 -20.43
CA ASN A 37 32.96 62.62 -21.82
C ASN A 37 33.60 63.97 -22.25
N PRO A 38 33.53 64.44 -23.51
CA PRO A 38 33.46 63.75 -24.82
C PRO A 38 34.56 64.27 -25.79
N ILE A 39 34.73 63.68 -26.97
CA ILE A 39 34.97 64.34 -28.29
C ILE A 39 35.54 63.35 -29.32
N ASP A 40 34.89 63.43 -30.47
CA ASP A 40 35.25 63.11 -31.85
C ASP A 40 35.20 61.71 -32.46
N VAL A 41 34.37 61.70 -33.49
CA VAL A 41 34.04 60.68 -34.45
C VAL A 41 35.18 60.61 -35.44
N ASN A 42 36.09 59.65 -35.28
CA ASN A 42 36.89 59.07 -36.39
C ASN A 42 37.72 57.89 -35.88
N ASN A 43 37.13 56.71 -35.80
CA ASN A 43 37.90 55.45 -35.85
C ASN A 43 37.02 54.21 -36.09
N ARG A 44 36.18 54.25 -37.14
CA ARG A 44 35.39 53.10 -37.57
C ARG A 44 35.84 52.50 -38.92
N LYS A 45 37.13 52.67 -39.27
CA LYS A 45 37.78 52.02 -40.41
C LYS A 45 39.05 51.23 -40.07
N GLU A 46 39.50 51.18 -38.81
CA GLU A 46 40.56 50.27 -38.37
C GLU A 46 40.05 48.96 -37.73
N GLN A 47 38.75 48.86 -37.40
CA GLN A 47 38.18 47.66 -36.76
C GLN A 47 37.72 46.56 -37.75
N SER A 48 37.70 46.82 -39.06
CA SER A 48 37.37 45.78 -40.06
C SER A 48 38.59 45.12 -40.71
N ALA A 49 39.79 45.70 -40.57
CA ALA A 49 41.04 45.07 -41.00
C ALA A 49 41.66 44.22 -39.89
N ARG A 50 41.55 44.62 -38.60
CA ARG A 50 41.95 43.78 -37.46
C ARG A 50 41.09 42.53 -37.24
N LYS A 51 39.88 42.46 -37.81
CA LYS A 51 39.02 41.27 -37.70
C LYS A 51 39.37 40.20 -38.74
N VAL A 52 40.05 40.54 -39.83
CA VAL A 52 40.57 39.57 -40.80
C VAL A 52 41.97 39.12 -40.39
N ASP A 53 42.83 40.02 -39.91
CA ASP A 53 44.17 39.66 -39.42
C ASP A 53 44.14 38.83 -38.13
N ASN A 54 43.23 39.10 -37.17
CA ASN A 54 43.10 38.22 -36.00
C ASN A 54 42.52 36.84 -36.36
N THR A 55 41.74 36.72 -37.44
CA THR A 55 41.24 35.41 -37.90
C THR A 55 42.31 34.67 -38.70
N TYR A 56 43.25 35.39 -39.33
CA TYR A 56 44.39 34.81 -40.02
C TYR A 56 45.47 34.40 -39.02
N GLU A 57 45.87 35.24 -38.07
CA GLU A 57 46.81 34.88 -36.99
C GLU A 57 46.27 33.75 -36.10
N ASP A 58 44.99 33.75 -35.71
CA ASP A 58 44.40 32.66 -34.92
C ASP A 58 44.31 31.35 -35.72
N ASN A 59 43.97 31.39 -37.01
CA ASN A 59 44.06 30.20 -37.89
C ASN A 59 45.50 29.77 -38.16
N THR A 60 46.47 30.69 -38.18
CA THR A 60 47.88 30.36 -38.40
C THR A 60 48.48 29.77 -37.13
N ASP A 61 48.11 30.24 -35.94
CA ASP A 61 48.52 29.68 -34.65
C ASP A 61 47.84 28.34 -34.35
N ILE A 62 46.57 28.16 -34.73
CA ILE A 62 45.89 26.86 -34.71
C ILE A 62 46.52 25.91 -35.72
N ASN A 63 46.81 26.33 -36.95
CA ASN A 63 47.47 25.46 -37.94
C ASN A 63 48.94 25.18 -37.57
N ASN A 64 49.67 26.12 -36.98
CA ASN A 64 51.04 25.95 -36.50
C ASN A 64 51.09 25.04 -35.27
N SER A 65 50.11 25.13 -34.36
CA SER A 65 49.99 24.23 -33.21
C SER A 65 49.59 22.82 -33.66
N ILE A 66 48.68 22.68 -34.63
CA ILE A 66 48.33 21.40 -35.29
C ILE A 66 49.54 20.82 -36.05
N ASP A 67 50.32 21.62 -36.77
CA ASP A 67 51.56 21.17 -37.43
C ASP A 67 52.66 20.80 -36.44
N SER A 68 52.73 21.46 -35.27
CA SER A 68 53.65 21.09 -34.18
C SER A 68 53.25 19.76 -33.52
N ILE A 69 51.95 19.44 -33.49
CA ILE A 69 51.41 18.17 -33.00
C ILE A 69 51.62 17.07 -34.04
N GLY A 70 51.42 17.37 -35.34
CA GLY A 70 51.64 16.47 -36.46
C GLY A 70 53.10 16.04 -36.67
N LYS A 71 54.06 16.87 -36.27
CA LYS A 71 55.51 16.57 -36.30
C LYS A 71 55.97 15.67 -35.15
N LYS A 72 55.19 15.50 -34.09
CA LYS A 72 55.57 14.62 -32.96
C LYS A 72 55.43 13.16 -33.38
N THR A 73 56.47 12.38 -33.15
CA THR A 73 56.37 10.93 -33.35
C THR A 73 55.52 10.34 -32.23
N PHE A 74 54.71 9.32 -32.49
CA PHE A 74 53.94 8.58 -31.48
C PHE A 74 54.76 8.23 -30.21
N ARG A 75 56.03 7.87 -30.41
CA ARG A 75 56.99 7.61 -29.32
C ARG A 75 57.26 8.84 -28.44
N GLN A 76 57.33 10.04 -29.00
CA GLN A 76 57.58 11.27 -28.25
C GLN A 76 56.37 11.68 -27.41
N LEU A 77 55.15 11.43 -27.90
CA LEU A 77 53.90 11.65 -27.15
C LEU A 77 53.84 10.73 -25.92
N ILE A 78 54.13 9.43 -26.09
CA ILE A 78 54.14 8.47 -24.97
C ILE A 78 55.26 8.78 -23.97
N VAL A 79 56.46 9.13 -24.44
CA VAL A 79 57.59 9.46 -23.54
C VAL A 79 57.30 10.71 -22.72
N ARG A 80 56.71 11.75 -23.33
CA ARG A 80 56.31 12.98 -22.64
C ARG A 80 55.22 12.72 -21.59
N PHE A 81 54.27 11.84 -21.91
CA PHE A 81 53.26 11.41 -20.95
C PHE A 81 53.88 10.60 -19.81
N ALA A 82 54.73 9.62 -20.11
CA ALA A 82 55.42 8.80 -19.11
C ALA A 82 56.35 9.61 -18.18
N GLU A 83 56.84 10.78 -18.63
CA GLU A 83 57.62 11.71 -17.82
C GLU A 83 56.78 12.57 -16.88
N LYS A 84 55.57 12.93 -17.31
CA LYS A 84 54.70 13.87 -16.60
C LYS A 84 53.57 13.20 -15.84
N THR A 85 53.33 11.91 -16.12
CA THR A 85 52.23 11.18 -15.52
C THR A 85 52.43 11.07 -14.02
N SER A 86 51.35 11.34 -13.32
CA SER A 86 51.19 11.12 -11.89
C SER A 86 51.02 9.63 -11.53
N MET A 87 50.98 8.74 -12.53
CA MET A 87 50.97 7.29 -12.34
C MET A 87 52.29 6.81 -11.73
N GLN A 88 52.24 6.35 -10.48
CA GLN A 88 53.44 6.16 -9.66
C GLN A 88 54.43 5.14 -10.24
N GLY A 89 53.97 4.08 -10.89
CA GLY A 89 54.83 3.02 -11.42
C GLY A 89 55.63 3.39 -12.68
N VAL A 90 55.10 4.28 -13.53
CA VAL A 90 55.66 4.56 -14.87
C VAL A 90 57.00 5.31 -14.83
N PRO A 91 57.17 6.35 -13.99
CA PRO A 91 58.45 7.05 -13.87
C PRO A 91 59.60 6.12 -13.47
N TYR A 92 59.37 5.16 -12.57
CA TYR A 92 60.40 4.20 -12.12
C TYR A 92 60.79 3.18 -13.19
N ILE A 93 59.84 2.76 -14.04
CA ILE A 93 60.13 1.89 -15.20
C ILE A 93 61.10 2.60 -16.15
N LYS A 94 60.89 3.91 -16.37
CA LYS A 94 61.73 4.71 -17.26
C LYS A 94 63.09 5.05 -16.64
N SER A 95 63.13 5.43 -15.36
CA SER A 95 64.35 5.93 -14.69
C SER A 95 65.34 4.82 -14.31
N SER A 96 64.88 3.57 -14.19
CA SER A 96 65.73 2.43 -13.84
C SER A 96 66.82 2.16 -14.90
N THR A 97 68.06 1.94 -14.46
CA THR A 97 69.23 1.70 -15.33
C THR A 97 69.47 0.22 -15.64
N PHE A 98 69.20 -0.65 -14.67
CA PHE A 98 69.41 -2.11 -14.80
C PHE A 98 68.17 -2.84 -15.33
N TRP A 99 68.40 -3.87 -16.13
CA TRP A 99 67.33 -4.66 -16.78
C TRP A 99 66.44 -5.41 -15.78
N TRP A 100 67.01 -5.93 -14.68
CA TRP A 100 66.27 -6.66 -13.65
C TRP A 100 65.42 -5.73 -12.76
N SER A 101 65.91 -4.51 -12.47
CA SER A 101 65.14 -3.50 -11.73
C SER A 101 63.96 -2.98 -12.54
N ARG A 102 64.13 -2.77 -13.85
CA ARG A 102 63.02 -2.49 -14.78
C ARG A 102 61.97 -3.60 -14.77
N LEU A 103 62.41 -4.86 -14.79
CA LEU A 103 61.50 -6.01 -14.76
C LEU A 103 60.65 -6.02 -13.48
N ILE A 104 61.24 -5.72 -12.32
CA ILE A 104 60.53 -5.64 -11.04
C ILE A 104 59.45 -4.54 -11.07
N TRP A 105 59.78 -3.32 -11.51
CA TRP A 105 58.81 -2.23 -11.58
C TRP A 105 57.70 -2.47 -12.60
N VAL A 106 58.01 -3.17 -13.70
CA VAL A 106 56.99 -3.62 -14.67
C VAL A 106 56.03 -4.62 -14.02
N ILE A 107 56.54 -5.64 -13.32
CA ILE A 107 55.70 -6.64 -12.65
C ILE A 107 54.83 -6.00 -11.57
N LEU A 108 55.38 -5.12 -10.74
CA LEU A 108 54.63 -4.43 -9.69
C LEU A 108 53.54 -3.53 -10.28
N THR A 109 53.84 -2.78 -11.34
CA THR A 109 52.87 -1.90 -12.01
C THR A 109 51.76 -2.72 -12.68
N LEU A 110 52.10 -3.82 -13.34
CA LEU A 110 51.10 -4.73 -13.93
C LEU A 110 50.24 -5.41 -12.87
N GLY A 111 50.84 -5.83 -11.74
CA GLY A 111 50.11 -6.39 -10.61
C GLY A 111 49.12 -5.38 -9.99
N ALA A 112 49.55 -4.13 -9.82
CA ALA A 112 48.69 -3.06 -9.32
C ALA A 112 47.53 -2.74 -10.28
N ILE A 113 47.78 -2.71 -11.59
CA ILE A 113 46.73 -2.54 -12.60
C ILE A 113 45.75 -3.73 -12.55
N ALA A 114 46.24 -4.96 -12.47
CA ALA A 114 45.38 -6.15 -12.40
C ALA A 114 44.51 -6.14 -11.14
N ALA A 115 45.09 -5.80 -9.98
CA ALA A 115 44.35 -5.68 -8.72
C ALA A 115 43.32 -4.54 -8.76
N MET A 116 43.66 -3.39 -9.35
CA MET A 116 42.72 -2.29 -9.59
C MET A 116 41.54 -2.72 -10.46
N VAL A 117 41.79 -3.41 -11.59
CA VAL A 117 40.73 -3.89 -12.47
C VAL A 117 39.84 -4.89 -11.75
N PHE A 118 40.41 -5.80 -10.96
CA PHE A 118 39.64 -6.74 -10.13
C PHE A 118 38.76 -6.00 -9.10
N HIS A 119 39.32 -5.05 -8.36
CA HIS A 119 38.58 -4.25 -7.35
C HIS A 119 37.47 -3.40 -8.01
N LEU A 120 37.76 -2.74 -9.13
CA LEU A 120 36.76 -2.00 -9.88
C LEU A 120 35.64 -2.93 -10.35
N TYR A 121 35.98 -4.09 -10.94
CA TYR A 121 34.98 -5.09 -11.32
C TYR A 121 34.09 -5.47 -10.14
N THR A 122 34.66 -5.70 -8.95
CA THR A 122 33.86 -6.03 -7.75
C THR A 122 32.94 -4.88 -7.33
N ILE A 123 33.39 -3.63 -7.37
CA ILE A 123 32.57 -2.46 -7.01
C ILE A 123 31.44 -2.26 -8.02
N PHE A 124 31.74 -2.36 -9.31
CA PHE A 124 30.73 -2.29 -10.37
C PHE A 124 29.71 -3.44 -10.23
N TYR A 125 30.18 -4.66 -9.99
CA TYR A 125 29.30 -5.80 -9.77
C TYR A 125 28.39 -5.57 -8.56
N GLN A 126 28.93 -5.16 -7.41
CA GLN A 126 28.16 -4.86 -6.20
C GLN A 126 27.14 -3.73 -6.42
N TYR A 127 27.51 -2.67 -7.14
CA TYR A 127 26.61 -1.55 -7.44
C TYR A 127 25.44 -1.99 -8.33
N TYR A 128 25.71 -2.77 -9.39
CA TYR A 128 24.68 -3.27 -10.31
C TYR A 128 23.83 -4.43 -9.75
N GLN A 129 24.13 -4.94 -8.55
CA GLN A 129 23.20 -5.80 -7.82
C GLN A 129 22.05 -5.01 -7.17
N TRP A 130 22.06 -3.68 -7.25
CA TRP A 130 21.06 -2.79 -6.62
C TRP A 130 20.83 -3.11 -5.13
N PRO A 131 21.89 -3.22 -4.30
CA PRO A 131 21.75 -3.54 -2.89
C PRO A 131 21.02 -2.41 -2.16
N LYS A 132 20.13 -2.78 -1.25
CA LYS A 132 19.36 -1.85 -0.42
C LYS A 132 19.51 -2.20 1.06
N GLN A 133 19.34 -1.18 1.90
CA GLN A 133 19.37 -1.30 3.34
C GLN A 133 18.13 -0.64 3.94
N THR A 134 17.71 -1.12 5.11
CA THR A 134 16.56 -0.55 5.82
C THR A 134 17.04 0.33 6.97
N LYS A 135 16.57 1.57 7.00
CA LYS A 135 16.82 2.53 8.07
C LYS A 135 15.57 2.65 8.92
N ILE A 136 15.72 2.41 10.22
CA ILE A 136 14.66 2.64 11.20
C ILE A 136 14.95 3.96 11.91
N SER A 137 13.99 4.86 11.91
CA SER A 137 14.08 6.12 12.65
C SER A 137 12.77 6.42 13.37
N LEU A 138 12.82 7.25 14.42
CA LEU A 138 11.65 7.62 15.21
C LEU A 138 11.27 9.06 14.90
N GLY A 139 10.01 9.26 14.52
CA GLY A 139 9.37 10.57 14.41
C GLY A 139 8.59 10.93 15.67
N PHE A 140 8.42 12.23 15.93
CA PHE A 140 7.58 12.76 17.00
C PHE A 140 6.74 13.91 16.43
N ASP A 141 5.43 13.71 16.29
CA ASP A 141 4.49 14.76 15.87
C ASP A 141 3.07 14.40 16.33
N ASN A 142 2.12 15.32 16.15
CA ASN A 142 0.70 15.02 16.25
C ASN A 142 0.32 14.00 15.17
N LEU A 143 -0.45 12.99 15.56
CA LEU A 143 -0.82 11.89 14.67
C LEU A 143 -2.28 12.01 14.26
N GLN A 144 -2.56 11.87 12.96
CA GLN A 144 -3.91 11.61 12.48
C GLN A 144 -4.36 10.24 13.01
N PHE A 145 -5.57 10.19 13.58
CA PHE A 145 -6.16 8.97 14.09
C PHE A 145 -6.55 8.04 12.93
N PRO A 146 -6.35 6.71 13.04
CA PRO A 146 -6.69 5.78 11.98
C PRO A 146 -8.21 5.66 11.79
N ALA A 147 -8.60 5.11 10.64
CA ALA A 147 -9.97 4.67 10.44
C ALA A 147 -10.27 3.44 11.30
N VAL A 148 -11.45 3.45 11.93
CA VAL A 148 -11.91 2.39 12.83
C VAL A 148 -13.20 1.79 12.31
N THR A 149 -13.17 0.52 11.90
CA THR A 149 -14.34 -0.23 11.46
C THR A 149 -14.77 -1.23 12.52
N ILE A 150 -16.06 -1.25 12.82
CA ILE A 150 -16.66 -2.16 13.79
C ILE A 150 -17.83 -2.89 13.15
N CYS A 151 -17.87 -4.21 13.28
CA CYS A 151 -18.98 -5.04 12.83
C CYS A 151 -19.56 -5.81 14.01
N ASN A 152 -20.89 -5.95 14.07
CA ASN A 152 -21.50 -6.92 14.96
C ASN A 152 -21.18 -8.33 14.44
N VAL A 153 -20.91 -9.30 15.33
CA VAL A 153 -20.72 -10.70 14.89
C VAL A 153 -22.03 -11.34 14.44
N ASN A 154 -23.18 -10.78 14.84
CA ASN A 154 -24.47 -11.16 14.28
C ASN A 154 -24.70 -10.44 12.95
N ILE A 155 -24.81 -11.22 11.88
CA ILE A 155 -24.93 -10.72 10.49
C ILE A 155 -26.24 -9.95 10.27
N MET A 156 -27.34 -10.40 10.90
CA MET A 156 -28.67 -9.77 10.73
C MET A 156 -29.53 -9.90 11.98
N ARG A 157 -30.43 -8.93 12.19
CA ARG A 157 -31.38 -8.90 13.30
C ARG A 157 -32.52 -9.90 13.09
N LYS A 158 -32.81 -10.71 14.11
CA LYS A 158 -33.88 -11.71 14.11
C LYS A 158 -35.25 -11.10 13.81
N SER A 159 -35.56 -9.94 14.39
CA SER A 159 -36.81 -9.21 14.14
C SER A 159 -36.97 -8.79 12.69
N GLN A 160 -35.89 -8.54 11.94
CA GLN A 160 -35.98 -8.10 10.55
C GLN A 160 -36.26 -9.25 9.58
N LEU A 161 -36.05 -10.50 10.00
CA LEU A 161 -36.19 -11.69 9.16
C LEU A 161 -37.58 -11.83 8.54
N HIS A 162 -38.66 -11.54 9.28
CA HIS A 162 -40.03 -11.67 8.79
C HIS A 162 -40.45 -10.54 7.85
N LEU A 163 -39.75 -9.40 7.88
CA LEU A 163 -40.02 -8.23 7.05
C LEU A 163 -39.40 -8.32 5.65
N LEU A 164 -38.43 -9.22 5.46
CA LEU A 164 -37.83 -9.47 4.15
C LEU A 164 -38.89 -10.00 3.17
N GLN A 165 -38.80 -9.58 1.91
CA GLN A 165 -39.74 -9.95 0.85
C GLN A 165 -39.00 -10.60 -0.33
N GLY A 166 -39.69 -11.49 -1.04
CA GLY A 166 -39.17 -12.16 -2.23
C GLY A 166 -38.73 -13.61 -2.00
N GLN A 167 -38.65 -14.37 -3.09
CA GLN A 167 -38.40 -15.81 -3.06
C GLN A 167 -37.06 -16.19 -2.39
N GLU A 168 -36.01 -15.40 -2.61
CA GLU A 168 -34.70 -15.62 -1.99
C GLU A 168 -34.76 -15.39 -0.47
N ALA A 169 -35.49 -14.37 -0.03
CA ALA A 169 -35.72 -14.13 1.39
C ALA A 169 -36.51 -15.27 2.04
N ASP A 170 -37.49 -15.85 1.35
CA ASP A 170 -38.26 -16.97 1.88
C ASP A 170 -37.41 -18.23 2.07
N LYS A 171 -36.45 -18.48 1.17
CA LYS A 171 -35.44 -19.55 1.36
C LYS A 171 -34.59 -19.33 2.61
N LEU A 172 -34.12 -18.10 2.83
CA LEU A 172 -33.34 -17.75 4.02
C LEU A 172 -34.17 -17.90 5.30
N LYS A 173 -35.44 -17.43 5.29
CA LYS A 173 -36.37 -17.60 6.42
C LYS A 173 -36.56 -19.05 6.78
N ASP A 174 -36.82 -19.91 5.79
CA ASP A 174 -37.00 -21.35 6.00
C ASP A 174 -35.73 -22.00 6.58
N PHE A 175 -34.55 -21.63 6.06
CA PHE A 175 -33.27 -22.08 6.61
C PHE A 175 -33.12 -21.69 8.09
N VAL A 176 -33.28 -20.41 8.42
CA VAL A 176 -33.15 -19.92 9.81
C VAL A 176 -34.18 -20.56 10.73
N TYR A 177 -35.41 -20.77 10.24
CA TYR A 177 -36.49 -21.38 11.01
C TYR A 177 -36.21 -22.85 11.35
N LYS A 178 -35.70 -23.63 10.38
CA LYS A 178 -35.28 -25.03 10.58
C LYS A 178 -34.11 -25.16 11.57
N MET A 179 -33.29 -24.13 11.67
CA MET A 179 -32.11 -24.10 12.54
C MET A 179 -32.43 -23.76 14.02
N ASN A 180 -33.65 -23.32 14.33
CA ASN A 180 -34.02 -22.91 15.68
C ASN A 180 -34.07 -24.12 16.66
N PRO A 181 -33.22 -24.14 17.70
CA PRO A 181 -33.13 -25.25 18.64
C PRO A 181 -34.37 -25.43 19.52
N ASP A 182 -35.27 -24.45 19.68
CA ASP A 182 -36.47 -24.67 20.48
C ASP A 182 -37.45 -25.66 19.83
N ARG A 183 -37.33 -25.88 18.51
CA ARG A 183 -38.02 -26.99 17.82
C ARG A 183 -37.41 -28.36 18.09
N LEU A 184 -36.20 -28.42 18.68
CA LEU A 184 -35.58 -29.68 19.11
C LEU A 184 -36.23 -30.26 20.37
N LYS A 185 -37.01 -29.46 21.10
CA LYS A 185 -37.65 -29.87 22.36
C LYS A 185 -39.00 -30.55 22.15
N ASP A 186 -39.66 -30.37 21.01
CA ASP A 186 -40.97 -30.96 20.69
C ASP A 186 -40.97 -31.82 19.42
N PRO A 187 -40.69 -33.14 19.52
CA PRO A 187 -40.84 -34.07 18.41
C PRO A 187 -42.31 -34.42 18.08
N LYS A 188 -43.31 -33.73 18.65
CA LYS A 188 -44.75 -34.03 18.47
C LYS A 188 -45.60 -32.88 17.90
N GLY A 189 -44.98 -31.84 17.35
CA GLY A 189 -45.68 -30.67 16.79
C GLY A 189 -45.83 -30.66 15.27
N GLU A 190 -45.54 -31.75 14.56
CA GLU A 190 -45.75 -31.82 13.12
C GLU A 190 -47.16 -32.34 12.85
N ASN A 191 -48.14 -31.45 13.04
CA ASN A 191 -49.42 -31.49 12.32
C ASN A 191 -50.13 -30.13 12.48
N SER A 192 -50.41 -29.51 11.33
CA SER A 192 -51.22 -28.30 11.12
C SER A 192 -50.50 -26.95 11.28
N SER A 193 -50.03 -26.41 10.14
CA SER A 193 -50.54 -25.13 9.64
C SER A 193 -50.01 -24.87 8.22
N ASN A 194 -50.79 -25.26 7.21
CA ASN A 194 -50.69 -24.68 5.86
C ASN A 194 -51.12 -23.20 5.94
N PRO A 195 -50.57 -22.29 5.11
CA PRO A 195 -51.05 -20.92 5.03
C PRO A 195 -52.38 -20.89 4.27
N VAL A 196 -53.47 -20.71 5.01
CA VAL A 196 -54.78 -20.40 4.43
C VAL A 196 -54.77 -18.93 4.04
N GLY A 197 -54.82 -18.67 2.72
CA GLY A 197 -55.18 -17.36 2.19
C GLY A 197 -56.64 -17.05 2.52
N ASN A 198 -56.94 -15.81 2.90
CA ASN A 198 -58.31 -15.36 3.08
C ASN A 198 -58.63 -14.23 2.12
N SER A 199 -59.43 -14.59 1.11
CA SER A 199 -60.37 -13.69 0.45
C SER A 199 -61.72 -13.75 1.17
N THR A 200 -62.20 -12.56 1.54
CA THR A 200 -63.60 -12.08 1.53
C THR A 200 -64.70 -12.83 2.31
N GLY A 201 -65.31 -12.10 3.27
CA GLY A 201 -66.73 -11.72 3.19
C GLY A 201 -67.71 -12.32 4.22
N ASN A 202 -68.20 -11.45 5.14
CA ASN A 202 -69.54 -11.37 5.77
C ASN A 202 -70.11 -12.60 6.52
N THR A 203 -70.84 -12.54 7.64
CA THR A 203 -71.65 -11.52 8.35
C THR A 203 -72.12 -12.14 9.68
N GLY A 204 -72.40 -11.35 10.72
CA GLY A 204 -73.46 -11.69 11.71
C GLY A 204 -73.11 -11.83 13.20
N THR A 205 -73.04 -10.69 13.90
CA THR A 205 -73.75 -10.37 15.17
C THR A 205 -73.72 -11.27 16.44
N SER A 206 -73.21 -10.63 17.50
CA SER A 206 -73.82 -10.39 18.84
C SER A 206 -73.70 -11.40 19.98
N GLY A 207 -73.19 -10.91 21.13
CA GLY A 207 -73.50 -11.43 22.46
C GLY A 207 -72.35 -11.31 23.48
N ASN A 208 -72.38 -10.27 24.32
CA ASN A 208 -71.48 -10.06 25.46
C ASN A 208 -72.16 -10.54 26.79
N PRO A 209 -71.53 -10.46 27.99
CA PRO A 209 -71.35 -11.59 28.90
C PRO A 209 -72.13 -11.47 30.22
N THR A 210 -72.16 -12.53 31.04
CA THR A 210 -72.49 -12.45 32.47
C THR A 210 -71.74 -13.46 33.32
N ASP A 211 -71.31 -12.97 34.47
CA ASP A 211 -70.64 -13.59 35.62
C ASP A 211 -71.32 -14.87 36.17
N ASN A 212 -70.51 -15.69 36.84
CA ASN A 212 -70.84 -16.11 38.20
C ASN A 212 -69.64 -16.66 38.99
N THR A 213 -69.54 -16.14 40.21
CA THR A 213 -68.63 -16.45 41.32
C THR A 213 -69.06 -17.66 42.15
N GLY A 214 -68.09 -18.32 42.79
CA GLY A 214 -68.22 -19.18 43.99
C GLY A 214 -66.86 -19.75 44.37
N SER A 215 -66.17 -19.25 45.43
CA SER A 215 -66.14 -19.77 46.81
C SER A 215 -65.66 -21.24 46.89
N SER A 216 -64.70 -21.68 47.73
CA SER A 216 -64.15 -21.15 48.98
C SER A 216 -62.99 -22.06 49.48
N GLU A 217 -62.13 -21.48 50.34
CA GLU A 217 -61.47 -22.05 51.54
C GLU A 217 -60.41 -23.18 51.42
N SER A 218 -59.14 -22.93 51.78
CA SER A 218 -58.48 -23.02 53.12
C SER A 218 -58.02 -24.47 53.44
N SER A 219 -56.84 -24.81 53.98
CA SER A 219 -56.13 -24.25 55.14
C SER A 219 -54.87 -25.10 55.51
N ILE A 220 -53.92 -24.48 56.25
CA ILE A 220 -52.99 -25.02 57.30
C ILE A 220 -51.86 -26.00 56.86
N SER A 221 -50.56 -25.64 56.83
CA SER A 221 -49.56 -25.33 57.89
C SER A 221 -49.15 -26.50 58.80
N ASN A 222 -47.83 -26.76 58.90
CA ASN A 222 -47.03 -26.91 60.14
C ASN A 222 -45.64 -27.53 59.85
N THR A 223 -44.55 -26.76 60.03
CA THR A 223 -43.52 -26.82 61.12
C THR A 223 -42.56 -28.02 61.03
N VAL A 224 -41.27 -28.01 61.40
CA VAL A 224 -40.24 -27.06 61.88
C VAL A 224 -38.91 -27.85 61.76
N THR A 225 -37.79 -27.13 61.61
CA THR A 225 -36.35 -27.52 61.57
C THR A 225 -35.84 -28.07 62.94
N PRO A 226 -34.53 -28.22 63.30
CA PRO A 226 -33.23 -27.95 62.62
C PRO A 226 -32.06 -28.96 62.93
N GLY A 227 -30.86 -28.71 62.37
CA GLY A 227 -29.55 -29.14 62.91
C GLY A 227 -28.54 -29.57 61.82
N ASN A 228 -27.56 -28.73 61.44
CA ASN A 228 -26.16 -28.65 61.97
C ASN A 228 -25.41 -30.01 61.97
N ALA A 229 -24.17 -30.20 61.51
CA ALA A 229 -23.08 -29.29 61.11
C ALA A 229 -21.94 -30.08 60.39
N THR A 230 -21.13 -29.36 59.60
CA THR A 230 -19.65 -29.38 59.46
C THR A 230 -18.81 -30.66 59.23
N GLY A 231 -17.84 -30.55 58.30
CA GLY A 231 -16.55 -31.27 58.26
C GLY A 231 -16.39 -32.19 57.04
N SER A 232 -15.84 -31.76 55.90
CA SER A 232 -14.41 -31.55 55.57
C SER A 232 -13.54 -32.82 55.57
N ALA A 233 -12.90 -33.03 54.41
CA ALA A 233 -11.61 -33.70 54.17
C ALA A 233 -11.62 -35.15 53.59
N SER A 234 -11.40 -35.20 52.26
CA SER A 234 -10.26 -35.86 51.58
C SER A 234 -9.99 -37.36 51.74
N TYR A 235 -9.89 -38.06 50.60
CA TYR A 235 -8.75 -38.86 50.09
C TYR A 235 -9.20 -40.07 49.24
N LEU A 236 -8.49 -40.21 48.11
CA LEU A 236 -8.20 -41.38 47.24
C LEU A 236 -8.83 -42.73 47.65
N GLY A 237 -9.39 -43.55 46.75
CA GLY A 237 -9.00 -43.82 45.37
C GLY A 237 -8.39 -45.23 45.27
N ASN A 238 -9.15 -46.17 44.65
CA ASN A 238 -8.82 -47.56 44.24
C ASN A 238 -8.79 -48.63 45.37
N SER A 239 -9.27 -49.87 45.21
CA SER A 239 -9.84 -50.62 44.07
C SER A 239 -10.37 -51.99 44.58
N THR A 240 -11.12 -52.68 43.71
CA THR A 240 -11.43 -54.14 43.66
C THR A 240 -12.60 -54.74 44.48
N SER A 241 -13.71 -54.92 43.74
CA SER A 241 -14.48 -56.15 43.49
C SER A 241 -14.98 -57.02 44.66
N SER A 242 -16.30 -56.99 44.88
CA SER A 242 -17.08 -58.08 45.47
C SER A 242 -18.23 -58.51 44.55
N THR A 243 -18.33 -59.82 44.34
CA THR A 243 -19.33 -60.56 43.56
C THR A 243 -20.65 -60.82 44.33
N GLY A 244 -21.79 -60.56 43.68
CA GLY A 244 -23.15 -61.19 43.80
C GLY A 244 -23.87 -61.10 45.16
N VAL A 245 -25.19 -60.92 45.28
CA VAL A 245 -26.37 -61.44 44.53
C VAL A 245 -27.61 -60.48 44.75
N PRO A 246 -28.82 -60.70 44.19
CA PRO A 246 -29.47 -59.77 43.25
C PRO A 246 -30.76 -59.06 43.77
N PHE A 247 -31.06 -57.88 43.23
CA PHE A 247 -32.37 -57.21 43.39
C PHE A 247 -33.24 -57.39 42.12
N PRO A 248 -34.58 -57.41 42.25
CA PRO A 248 -35.53 -57.69 41.17
C PRO A 248 -35.52 -56.60 40.07
N PRO A 249 -35.99 -56.92 38.85
CA PRO A 249 -35.84 -56.05 37.69
C PRO A 249 -36.65 -54.76 37.85
N ALA A 250 -35.95 -53.62 37.83
CA ALA A 250 -36.56 -52.32 37.63
C ALA A 250 -37.12 -52.25 36.19
N THR A 251 -38.38 -51.87 36.07
CA THR A 251 -39.06 -51.57 34.81
C THR A 251 -38.28 -50.53 33.99
N PRO A 252 -38.14 -50.68 32.66
CA PRO A 252 -37.38 -49.74 31.86
C PRO A 252 -38.12 -48.41 31.75
N ALA A 253 -37.50 -47.36 32.29
CA ALA A 253 -37.80 -45.98 31.91
C ALA A 253 -37.57 -45.84 30.38
N PRO A 254 -38.41 -45.06 29.66
CA PRO A 254 -38.29 -44.94 28.22
C PRO A 254 -36.92 -44.35 27.85
N SER A 255 -36.08 -45.17 27.22
CA SER A 255 -34.75 -44.83 26.73
C SER A 255 -34.83 -44.00 25.45
N GLY A 256 -35.41 -42.80 25.55
CA GLY A 256 -35.25 -41.78 24.54
C GLY A 256 -33.83 -41.23 24.58
N ARG A 257 -32.89 -41.84 23.84
CA ARG A 257 -31.54 -41.29 23.63
C ARG A 257 -31.70 -39.89 23.02
N ARG A 258 -31.51 -38.83 23.81
CA ARG A 258 -31.42 -37.45 23.30
C ARG A 258 -30.37 -37.46 22.18
N LYS A 259 -30.78 -37.13 20.95
CA LYS A 259 -29.86 -37.03 19.80
C LYS A 259 -28.77 -36.00 20.17
N ARG A 260 -27.50 -36.32 19.92
CA ARG A 260 -26.41 -35.34 20.15
C ARG A 260 -26.64 -34.16 19.20
N PHE A 261 -26.29 -32.95 19.65
CA PHE A 261 -26.38 -31.69 18.88
C PHE A 261 -25.92 -31.85 17.42
N VAL A 262 -24.79 -32.54 17.21
CA VAL A 262 -24.20 -32.81 15.88
C VAL A 262 -25.03 -33.77 15.01
N ASP A 263 -25.71 -34.75 15.61
CA ASP A 263 -26.48 -35.77 14.86
C ASP A 263 -27.77 -35.19 14.26
N TYR A 264 -28.27 -34.08 14.80
CA TYR A 264 -29.42 -33.36 14.28
C TYR A 264 -29.07 -32.57 13.01
N TYR A 265 -27.96 -31.83 13.01
CA TYR A 265 -27.54 -31.06 11.83
C TYR A 265 -27.21 -31.96 10.64
N LYS A 266 -26.70 -33.17 10.90
CA LYS A 266 -26.50 -34.19 9.84
C LYS A 266 -27.82 -34.65 9.19
N GLN A 267 -28.95 -34.55 9.89
CA GLN A 267 -30.27 -34.90 9.35
C GLN A 267 -30.84 -33.76 8.51
N ILE A 268 -30.72 -32.50 8.94
CA ILE A 268 -31.12 -31.32 8.15
C ILE A 268 -30.33 -31.24 6.84
N ASN A 269 -29.01 -31.46 6.91
CA ASN A 269 -28.15 -31.41 5.73
C ASN A 269 -28.53 -32.48 4.67
N ARG A 270 -29.15 -33.59 5.08
CA ARG A 270 -29.62 -34.67 4.19
C ARG A 270 -31.03 -34.45 3.63
N SER A 271 -31.86 -33.60 4.23
CA SER A 271 -33.27 -33.48 3.84
C SER A 271 -33.63 -32.14 3.21
N ALA A 272 -32.81 -31.10 3.40
CA ALA A 272 -33.17 -29.75 2.98
C ALA A 272 -32.49 -29.27 1.68
N PHE A 273 -31.45 -29.95 1.19
CA PHE A 273 -30.59 -29.38 0.13
C PHE A 273 -30.05 -30.38 -0.92
N ASP A 274 -30.55 -31.63 -0.98
CA ASP A 274 -30.23 -32.58 -2.08
C ASP A 274 -30.72 -32.12 -3.48
N ASP A 275 -31.46 -31.01 -3.58
CA ASP A 275 -31.90 -30.40 -4.85
C ASP A 275 -30.86 -29.41 -5.44
N TYR A 276 -29.75 -29.15 -4.70
CA TYR A 276 -28.60 -28.44 -5.25
C TYR A 276 -27.56 -29.47 -5.66
N ASP A 277 -27.79 -30.07 -6.83
CA ASP A 277 -26.85 -30.95 -7.51
C ASP A 277 -25.63 -30.13 -7.96
N TYR A 278 -24.71 -29.89 -7.03
CA TYR A 278 -23.31 -29.75 -7.39
C TYR A 278 -22.77 -31.17 -7.50
N GLU A 279 -22.67 -31.66 -8.73
CA GLU A 279 -21.70 -32.69 -9.04
C GLU A 279 -20.31 -32.09 -8.76
N ASP A 280 -19.87 -32.22 -7.50
CA ASP A 280 -18.45 -32.18 -7.17
C ASP A 280 -17.83 -33.43 -7.80
N GLU A 281 -17.37 -33.29 -9.05
CA GLU A 281 -16.40 -34.20 -9.65
C GLU A 281 -15.03 -33.92 -9.02
N TYR A 282 -14.90 -34.25 -7.73
CA TYR A 282 -13.60 -34.36 -7.07
C TYR A 282 -13.57 -35.59 -6.16
N SER A 283 -12.98 -36.64 -6.74
CA SER A 283 -12.21 -37.67 -6.04
C SER A 283 -13.00 -38.57 -5.09
N ARG A 284 -13.56 -39.63 -5.69
CA ARG A 284 -13.65 -40.95 -5.07
C ARG A 284 -12.23 -41.43 -4.79
N ASP A 285 -11.69 -41.05 -3.65
CA ASP A 285 -10.65 -41.74 -2.85
C ASP A 285 -9.88 -40.69 -2.02
N GLU A 286 -10.41 -40.31 -0.85
CA GLU A 286 -9.56 -40.08 0.32
C GLU A 286 -10.36 -40.04 1.63
N VAL A 287 -9.71 -40.59 2.65
CA VAL A 287 -10.12 -40.91 4.01
C VAL A 287 -11.04 -39.88 4.70
N LYS A 288 -12.11 -40.40 5.31
CA LYS A 288 -13.03 -39.72 6.24
C LYS A 288 -12.29 -39.00 7.38
N THR A 289 -12.21 -37.68 7.32
CA THR A 289 -12.30 -36.84 8.52
C THR A 289 -13.74 -36.35 8.65
N PRO A 290 -14.35 -36.29 9.85
CA PRO A 290 -15.65 -35.67 10.01
C PRO A 290 -15.47 -34.18 9.72
N ARG A 291 -15.79 -33.73 8.50
CA ARG A 291 -15.87 -32.30 8.17
C ARG A 291 -16.77 -31.62 9.20
N ASP A 292 -16.23 -30.55 9.77
CA ASP A 292 -16.83 -29.76 10.84
C ASP A 292 -18.20 -29.23 10.40
N THR A 293 -19.28 -29.84 10.88
CA THR A 293 -20.65 -29.60 10.40
C THR A 293 -21.11 -28.16 10.62
N THR A 294 -20.54 -27.45 11.60
CA THR A 294 -20.82 -26.05 11.93
C THR A 294 -20.36 -25.09 10.83
N ASN A 295 -19.15 -25.28 10.30
CA ASN A 295 -18.60 -24.43 9.23
C ASN A 295 -19.41 -24.55 7.94
N THR A 296 -19.95 -25.74 7.64
CA THR A 296 -20.82 -25.93 6.47
C THR A 296 -22.14 -25.15 6.61
N LEU A 297 -22.70 -25.06 7.81
CA LEU A 297 -23.95 -24.35 8.07
C LEU A 297 -23.78 -22.84 7.96
N GLU A 298 -22.67 -22.31 8.48
CA GLU A 298 -22.32 -20.90 8.34
C GLU A 298 -22.14 -20.53 6.86
N LYS A 299 -21.42 -21.35 6.09
CA LYS A 299 -21.25 -21.15 4.64
C LYS A 299 -22.58 -21.15 3.88
N LEU A 300 -23.49 -22.08 4.21
CA LEU A 300 -24.83 -22.13 3.60
C LEU A 300 -25.67 -20.91 3.96
N PHE A 301 -25.65 -20.48 5.23
CA PHE A 301 -26.31 -19.26 5.67
C PHE A 301 -25.78 -18.06 4.90
N THR A 302 -24.46 -17.88 4.86
CA THR A 302 -23.81 -16.78 4.15
C THR A 302 -24.18 -16.77 2.67
N LYS A 303 -24.21 -17.94 2.01
CA LYS A 303 -24.64 -18.06 0.60
C LYS A 303 -26.08 -17.56 0.40
N LEU A 304 -27.03 -17.97 1.25
CA LEU A 304 -28.43 -17.51 1.19
C LEU A 304 -28.60 -16.04 1.59
N TYR A 305 -27.81 -15.57 2.55
CA TYR A 305 -27.81 -14.17 2.96
C TYR A 305 -27.33 -13.26 1.83
N MET A 306 -26.26 -13.67 1.13
CA MET A 306 -25.66 -12.88 0.04
C MET A 306 -26.51 -12.86 -1.24
N THR A 307 -27.50 -13.75 -1.39
CA THR A 307 -28.46 -13.62 -2.50
C THR A 307 -29.38 -12.41 -2.36
N LEU A 308 -29.63 -11.96 -1.11
CA LEU A 308 -30.46 -10.79 -0.84
C LEU A 308 -29.86 -9.52 -1.45
N SER A 309 -30.73 -8.61 -1.89
CA SER A 309 -30.29 -7.31 -2.38
C SER A 309 -29.54 -6.53 -1.29
N ARG A 310 -28.60 -5.67 -1.72
CA ARG A 310 -27.81 -4.82 -0.82
C ARG A 310 -28.67 -4.04 0.18
N ASP A 311 -29.81 -3.49 -0.26
CA ASP A 311 -30.70 -2.69 0.57
C ASP A 311 -31.47 -3.55 1.60
N GLN A 312 -31.83 -4.78 1.22
CA GLN A 312 -32.39 -5.76 2.15
C GLN A 312 -31.37 -6.18 3.22
N ARG A 313 -30.12 -6.43 2.81
CA ARG A 313 -29.02 -6.71 3.75
C ARG A 313 -28.77 -5.53 4.68
N ALA A 314 -28.81 -4.31 4.16
CA ALA A 314 -28.56 -3.09 4.92
C ALA A 314 -29.66 -2.83 5.96
N SER A 315 -30.93 -3.02 5.61
CA SER A 315 -32.07 -2.86 6.52
C SER A 315 -32.16 -3.98 7.56
N ALA A 316 -31.81 -5.21 7.19
CA ALA A 316 -31.84 -6.35 8.09
C ALA A 316 -30.65 -6.39 9.07
N GLY A 317 -29.50 -5.82 8.70
CA GLY A 317 -28.33 -5.74 9.57
C GLY A 317 -28.50 -4.80 10.77
N HIS A 318 -27.54 -4.84 11.69
CA HIS A 318 -27.51 -3.92 12.83
C HIS A 318 -27.17 -2.50 12.38
N ASN A 319 -27.86 -1.52 12.95
CA ASN A 319 -27.65 -0.11 12.67
C ASN A 319 -26.78 0.53 13.76
N ILE A 320 -25.84 1.37 13.36
CA ILE A 320 -24.95 2.05 14.32
C ILE A 320 -25.71 2.96 15.27
N THR A 321 -26.83 3.56 14.84
CA THR A 321 -27.64 4.42 15.72
C THR A 321 -28.25 3.67 16.89
N ASP A 322 -28.54 2.39 16.69
CA ASP A 322 -29.20 1.52 17.67
C ASP A 322 -28.14 0.88 18.58
N MET A 323 -26.97 0.57 18.02
CA MET A 323 -25.83 0.02 18.76
C MET A 323 -25.07 1.08 19.58
N LEU A 324 -24.97 2.33 19.12
CA LEU A 324 -24.09 3.33 19.73
C LEU A 324 -24.73 3.96 20.98
N VAL A 325 -24.32 3.48 22.15
CA VAL A 325 -24.75 4.03 23.45
C VAL A 325 -24.04 5.36 23.69
N SER A 326 -22.70 5.35 23.60
CA SER A 326 -21.83 6.51 23.84
C SER A 326 -20.62 6.48 22.92
N CYS A 327 -20.18 7.65 22.49
CA CYS A 327 -19.05 7.86 21.59
C CYS A 327 -18.34 9.15 21.98
N SER A 328 -17.05 9.07 22.27
CA SER A 328 -16.22 10.23 22.58
C SER A 328 -14.84 10.09 21.94
N PHE A 329 -14.38 11.14 21.27
CA PHE A 329 -13.00 11.26 20.81
C PHE A 329 -12.35 12.47 21.49
N ASN A 330 -11.26 12.25 22.21
CA ASN A 330 -10.55 13.30 22.96
C ASN A 330 -11.52 14.14 23.85
N GLY A 331 -12.44 13.43 24.53
CA GLY A 331 -13.49 14.01 25.37
C GLY A 331 -14.65 14.70 24.64
N ARG A 332 -14.65 14.75 23.29
CA ARG A 332 -15.72 15.34 22.48
C ARG A 332 -16.66 14.27 21.95
N GLU A 333 -17.95 14.50 22.09
CA GLU A 333 -18.96 13.56 21.60
C GLU A 333 -18.92 13.36 20.08
N CYS A 334 -19.14 12.12 19.67
CA CYS A 334 -19.40 11.72 18.29
C CYS A 334 -20.76 11.03 18.17
N TYR A 335 -21.30 10.97 16.96
CA TYR A 335 -22.66 10.48 16.72
C TYR A 335 -22.67 9.44 15.60
N GLY A 336 -23.73 8.62 15.53
CA GLY A 336 -23.87 7.57 14.51
C GLY A 336 -23.75 8.08 13.06
N ARG A 337 -24.12 9.34 12.78
CA ARG A 337 -23.95 10.00 11.48
C ARG A 337 -22.50 10.16 11.02
N ASN A 338 -21.53 10.04 11.94
CA ASN A 338 -20.11 10.10 11.62
C ASN A 338 -19.56 8.77 11.10
N PHE A 339 -20.38 7.70 11.13
CA PHE A 339 -19.99 6.39 10.68
C PHE A 339 -20.53 6.14 9.26
N THR A 340 -19.71 5.49 8.45
CA THR A 340 -20.08 5.07 7.09
C THR A 340 -20.29 3.56 7.05
N LEU A 341 -21.30 3.12 6.30
CA LEU A 341 -21.61 1.70 6.12
C LEU A 341 -20.62 1.05 5.15
N TYR A 342 -20.18 -0.16 5.50
CA TYR A 342 -19.49 -1.10 4.63
C TYR A 342 -20.05 -2.50 4.88
N GLN A 343 -20.46 -3.21 3.84
CA GLN A 343 -21.07 -4.54 3.99
C GLN A 343 -20.09 -5.65 3.65
N THR A 344 -20.12 -6.71 4.45
CA THR A 344 -19.31 -7.93 4.24
C THR A 344 -20.20 -9.16 4.30
N SER A 345 -19.79 -10.25 3.66
CA SER A 345 -20.54 -11.50 3.71
C SER A 345 -20.43 -12.22 5.05
N GLN A 346 -19.32 -12.04 5.77
CA GLN A 346 -19.08 -12.70 7.06
C GLN A 346 -19.71 -11.97 8.25
N TYR A 347 -19.88 -10.64 8.17
CA TYR A 347 -20.36 -9.84 9.32
C TYR A 347 -21.53 -8.91 8.98
N GLY A 348 -22.05 -8.95 7.75
CA GLY A 348 -23.16 -8.07 7.34
C GLY A 348 -22.75 -6.59 7.39
N ASN A 349 -23.50 -5.78 8.14
CA ASN A 349 -23.24 -4.35 8.28
C ASN A 349 -22.06 -4.06 9.21
N CYS A 350 -21.02 -3.44 8.66
CA CYS A 350 -19.90 -2.86 9.39
C CYS A 350 -19.93 -1.33 9.30
N TRP A 351 -19.51 -0.65 10.36
CA TRP A 351 -19.56 0.80 10.48
C TRP A 351 -18.16 1.37 10.70
N THR A 352 -17.76 2.29 9.83
CA THR A 352 -16.41 2.87 9.82
C THR A 352 -16.44 4.34 10.23
N LEU A 353 -15.73 4.68 11.30
CA LEU A 353 -15.42 6.05 11.68
C LEU A 353 -14.10 6.45 11.02
N ASP A 354 -14.17 7.40 10.09
CA ASP A 354 -13.01 7.92 9.37
C ASP A 354 -13.18 9.42 9.16
N SER A 355 -12.18 10.21 9.56
CA SER A 355 -12.18 11.66 9.38
C SER A 355 -10.80 12.27 9.57
N ASP A 356 -10.40 13.14 8.63
CA ASP A 356 -9.16 13.93 8.70
C ASP A 356 -9.11 14.92 9.88
N LYS A 357 -10.24 15.14 10.55
CA LYS A 357 -10.33 16.03 11.72
C LYS A 357 -9.93 15.35 13.02
N LEU A 358 -9.82 14.02 13.03
CA LEU A 358 -9.43 13.25 14.21
C LEU A 358 -7.91 13.25 14.33
N VAL A 359 -7.39 14.21 15.10
CA VAL A 359 -5.94 14.35 15.33
C VAL A 359 -5.66 14.20 16.83
N VAL A 360 -4.69 13.36 17.16
CA VAL A 360 -4.26 13.08 18.52
C VAL A 360 -3.01 13.89 18.84
N ARG A 361 -3.07 14.67 19.93
CA ARG A 361 -2.00 15.58 20.38
C ARG A 361 -1.31 15.14 21.66
N SER A 362 -1.87 14.16 22.36
CA SER A 362 -1.28 13.55 23.55
C SER A 362 -1.56 12.05 23.52
N PRO A 363 -0.63 11.20 23.97
CA PRO A 363 -0.88 9.75 24.05
C PRO A 363 -1.85 9.41 25.18
N GLY A 364 -2.33 8.17 25.17
CA GLY A 364 -3.15 7.59 26.23
C GLY A 364 -4.66 7.62 25.99
N PRO A 365 -5.45 6.91 26.83
CA PRO A 365 -6.86 6.63 26.57
C PRO A 365 -7.75 7.87 26.45
N ASN A 366 -7.49 8.91 27.24
CA ASN A 366 -8.32 10.13 27.28
C ASN A 366 -8.29 10.92 25.97
N ALA A 367 -7.18 10.81 25.22
CA ALA A 367 -6.99 11.51 23.96
C ALA A 367 -7.40 10.66 22.74
N GLY A 368 -7.81 9.41 22.96
CA GLY A 368 -8.26 8.48 21.93
C GLY A 368 -9.77 8.47 21.74
N LEU A 369 -10.24 7.40 21.12
CA LEU A 369 -11.64 7.08 20.89
C LEU A 369 -12.15 6.14 22.00
N SER A 370 -13.25 6.51 22.65
CA SER A 370 -13.98 5.68 23.61
C SER A 370 -15.39 5.44 23.08
N LEU A 371 -15.77 4.17 22.97
CA LEU A 371 -17.06 3.71 22.49
C LEU A 371 -17.71 2.81 23.53
N ILE A 372 -19.02 2.97 23.71
CA ILE A 372 -19.86 1.98 24.38
C ILE A 372 -20.90 1.54 23.37
N LEU A 373 -20.93 0.23 23.08
CA LEU A 373 -21.85 -0.35 22.12
C LEU A 373 -22.78 -1.34 22.81
N TYR A 374 -24.03 -1.32 22.38
CA TYR A 374 -25.07 -2.27 22.67
C TYR A 374 -25.19 -3.26 21.51
N LEU A 375 -24.95 -4.54 21.77
CA LEU A 375 -24.86 -5.60 20.75
C LEU A 375 -26.22 -6.14 20.31
N GLU A 376 -27.31 -5.79 21.00
CA GLU A 376 -28.65 -6.32 20.74
C GLU A 376 -28.68 -7.87 20.75
N ASN A 377 -28.16 -8.53 21.81
CA ASN A 377 -28.06 -10.00 21.83
C ASN A 377 -29.42 -10.69 21.70
N SER A 378 -30.53 -10.01 22.04
CA SER A 378 -31.89 -10.49 21.82
C SER A 378 -32.26 -10.67 20.34
N GLU A 379 -31.56 -9.98 19.44
CA GLU A 379 -31.73 -10.03 17.99
C GLU A 379 -30.83 -11.09 17.32
N PHE A 380 -30.03 -11.83 18.08
CA PHE A 380 -29.14 -12.83 17.52
C PHE A 380 -29.93 -14.02 16.96
N LEU A 381 -29.44 -14.54 15.82
CA LEU A 381 -29.98 -15.75 15.22
C LEU A 381 -29.54 -16.99 16.01
N THR A 382 -30.51 -17.68 16.61
CA THR A 382 -30.29 -18.90 17.38
C THR A 382 -29.82 -20.05 16.48
N GLY A 383 -28.70 -20.69 16.84
CA GLY A 383 -28.18 -21.87 16.13
C GLY A 383 -27.31 -21.56 14.90
N ILE A 384 -27.03 -20.27 14.63
CA ILE A 384 -26.16 -19.81 13.53
C ILE A 384 -24.92 -19.13 14.10
N ASN A 385 -25.08 -18.15 14.99
CA ASN A 385 -23.95 -17.42 15.57
C ASN A 385 -23.18 -18.29 16.56
N GLN A 386 -21.86 -18.29 16.45
CA GLN A 386 -20.96 -19.10 17.29
C GLN A 386 -20.52 -18.38 18.59
N GLY A 387 -20.75 -17.07 18.71
CA GLY A 387 -20.37 -16.27 19.88
C GLY A 387 -20.96 -14.87 19.90
N TYR A 388 -20.76 -14.15 21.00
CA TYR A 388 -21.19 -12.76 21.20
C TYR A 388 -19.99 -11.82 21.19
N GLY A 389 -20.14 -10.64 20.59
CA GLY A 389 -19.07 -9.65 20.52
C GLY A 389 -19.14 -8.79 19.27
N ALA A 390 -18.02 -8.16 18.95
CA ALA A 390 -17.83 -7.39 17.73
C ALA A 390 -16.50 -7.72 17.06
N ARG A 391 -16.38 -7.41 15.77
CA ARG A 391 -15.13 -7.47 15.01
C ARG A 391 -14.61 -6.05 14.82
N LEU A 392 -13.36 -5.79 15.21
CA LEU A 392 -12.69 -4.50 15.12
C LEU A 392 -11.59 -4.53 14.07
N VAL A 393 -11.55 -3.53 13.19
CA VAL A 393 -10.46 -3.28 12.23
C VAL A 393 -9.94 -1.86 12.42
N ILE A 394 -8.62 -1.71 12.45
CA ILE A 394 -7.95 -0.40 12.50
C ILE A 394 -7.07 -0.30 11.26
N HIS A 395 -7.41 0.60 10.35
CA HIS A 395 -6.77 0.69 9.04
C HIS A 395 -6.45 2.14 8.65
N GLU A 396 -5.70 2.32 7.58
CA GLU A 396 -5.32 3.65 7.08
C GLU A 396 -6.57 4.45 6.66
N PRO A 397 -6.65 5.76 6.94
CA PRO A 397 -7.76 6.61 6.50
C PRO A 397 -8.02 6.48 4.99
N GLN A 398 -9.29 6.58 4.60
CA GLN A 398 -9.75 6.53 3.21
C GLN A 398 -9.46 5.21 2.46
N THR A 399 -9.08 4.14 3.17
CA THR A 399 -8.92 2.79 2.61
C THR A 399 -10.15 1.92 2.89
N VAL A 400 -10.28 0.81 2.17
CA VAL A 400 -11.38 -0.14 2.34
C VAL A 400 -11.03 -1.15 3.45
N PRO A 401 -11.89 -1.35 4.46
CA PRO A 401 -11.58 -2.30 5.53
C PRO A 401 -11.74 -3.75 5.07
N SER A 402 -10.92 -4.64 5.65
CA SER A 402 -11.07 -6.10 5.51
C SER A 402 -11.31 -6.79 6.86
N PRO A 403 -12.56 -6.81 7.37
CA PRO A 403 -12.87 -7.42 8.68
C PRO A 403 -12.54 -8.90 8.81
N TYR A 404 -12.61 -9.66 7.72
CA TYR A 404 -12.25 -11.08 7.72
C TYR A 404 -10.75 -11.28 7.93
N ASN A 405 -9.90 -10.60 7.14
CA ASN A 405 -8.45 -10.81 7.14
C ASN A 405 -7.71 -10.03 8.25
N GLU A 406 -8.11 -8.80 8.55
CA GLU A 406 -7.35 -7.89 9.42
C GLU A 406 -8.02 -7.61 10.77
N GLY A 407 -9.22 -8.15 10.97
CA GLY A 407 -10.03 -7.89 12.14
C GLY A 407 -9.55 -8.62 13.41
N VAL A 408 -9.93 -8.07 14.56
CA VAL A 408 -9.72 -8.67 15.89
C VAL A 408 -11.08 -8.82 16.57
N HIS A 409 -11.28 -9.92 17.30
CA HIS A 409 -12.51 -10.13 18.08
C HIS A 409 -12.50 -9.32 19.37
N ILE A 410 -13.61 -8.66 19.66
CA ILE A 410 -13.88 -7.94 20.92
C ILE A 410 -15.02 -8.69 21.60
N ALA A 411 -14.75 -9.23 22.79
CA ALA A 411 -15.74 -10.00 23.55
C ALA A 411 -16.83 -9.11 24.14
N SER A 412 -18.03 -9.66 24.27
CA SER A 412 -19.12 -9.09 25.07
C SER A 412 -18.79 -9.08 26.57
N ALA A 413 -19.39 -8.16 27.33
CA ALA A 413 -19.18 -8.03 28.78
C ALA A 413 -17.71 -7.76 29.18
N GLU A 414 -16.98 -7.07 28.29
CA GLU A 414 -15.63 -6.59 28.56
C GLU A 414 -15.44 -5.11 28.18
N GLU A 415 -14.51 -4.47 28.89
CA GLU A 415 -13.87 -3.23 28.47
C GLU A 415 -12.51 -3.58 27.88
N THR A 416 -12.37 -3.38 26.58
CA THR A 416 -11.13 -3.64 25.83
C THR A 416 -10.43 -2.32 25.52
N SER A 417 -9.19 -2.21 25.96
CA SER A 417 -8.29 -1.11 25.66
C SER A 417 -7.30 -1.54 24.59
N VAL A 418 -7.31 -0.85 23.45
CA VAL A 418 -6.45 -1.11 22.29
C VAL A 418 -5.46 0.04 22.17
N ALA A 419 -4.24 -0.19 22.64
CA ALA A 419 -3.14 0.72 22.47
C ALA A 419 -2.53 0.50 21.07
N ILE A 420 -2.43 1.56 20.27
CA ILE A 420 -1.90 1.51 18.91
C ILE A 420 -0.57 2.25 18.80
N ARG A 421 0.30 1.80 17.90
CA ARG A 421 1.51 2.51 17.45
C ARG A 421 1.53 2.57 15.93
N LYS A 422 1.84 3.74 15.37
CA LYS A 422 1.94 3.95 13.93
C LYS A 422 3.34 3.57 13.45
N VAL A 423 3.40 2.81 12.36
CA VAL A 423 4.62 2.49 11.63
C VAL A 423 4.42 2.92 10.19
N THR A 424 5.27 3.82 9.70
CA THR A 424 5.28 4.26 8.31
C THR A 424 6.40 3.53 7.58
N ILE A 425 6.04 2.79 6.53
CA ILE A 425 6.96 2.01 5.72
C ILE A 425 7.11 2.69 4.36
N THR A 426 8.35 2.96 3.96
CA THR A 426 8.69 3.46 2.62
C THR A 426 9.61 2.48 1.95
N ARG A 427 9.21 1.96 0.79
CA ARG A 427 9.93 0.93 0.02
C ARG A 427 10.48 1.54 -1.26
N LEU A 428 11.62 1.01 -1.73
CA LEU A 428 12.16 1.44 -3.00
C LEU A 428 11.48 0.72 -4.16
N SER A 429 11.18 1.48 -5.20
CA SER A 429 10.68 0.96 -6.48
C SER A 429 11.82 0.37 -7.32
N THR A 430 11.45 -0.15 -8.49
CA THR A 430 12.39 -0.72 -9.46
C THR A 430 13.45 0.33 -9.82
N PRO A 431 14.75 -0.02 -9.85
CA PRO A 431 15.35 -1.38 -9.86
C PRO A 431 15.71 -1.98 -8.49
N TYR A 432 15.55 -1.28 -7.37
CA TYR A 432 15.95 -1.77 -6.04
C TYR A 432 14.91 -2.68 -5.37
N GLY A 433 13.66 -2.62 -5.81
CA GLY A 433 12.56 -3.45 -5.30
C GLY A 433 11.34 -3.35 -6.19
N ASP A 434 10.29 -4.10 -5.84
CA ASP A 434 9.02 -4.06 -6.56
C ASP A 434 7.94 -3.58 -5.59
N CYS A 435 7.51 -2.33 -5.75
CA CYS A 435 6.41 -1.73 -5.01
C CYS A 435 5.53 -0.92 -5.95
N ASP A 436 4.27 -0.71 -5.55
CA ASP A 436 3.27 0.04 -6.31
C ASP A 436 2.99 1.38 -5.63
N ASP A 437 2.95 2.47 -6.39
CA ASP A 437 2.62 3.80 -5.86
C ASP A 437 1.11 4.00 -5.65
N GLY A 438 0.29 3.10 -6.19
CA GLY A 438 -1.16 3.14 -6.08
C GLY A 438 -1.85 4.23 -6.90
N ILE A 439 -1.09 5.08 -7.63
CA ILE A 439 -1.64 6.22 -8.36
C ILE A 439 -2.53 5.73 -9.51
N SER A 440 -2.02 4.73 -10.25
CA SER A 440 -2.74 4.11 -11.37
C SER A 440 -4.04 3.41 -10.91
N PHE A 441 -3.98 2.73 -9.77
CA PHE A 441 -5.12 2.05 -9.16
C PHE A 441 -6.18 3.04 -8.68
N MET A 442 -5.77 4.11 -8.00
CA MET A 442 -6.68 5.16 -7.55
C MET A 442 -7.33 5.89 -8.73
N ALA A 443 -6.59 6.16 -9.80
CA ALA A 443 -7.14 6.78 -11.01
C ALA A 443 -8.19 5.88 -11.69
N SER A 444 -7.92 4.57 -11.75
CA SER A 444 -8.78 3.59 -12.43
C SER A 444 -10.04 3.25 -11.62
N TYR A 445 -9.89 3.02 -10.32
CA TYR A 445 -10.97 2.49 -9.49
C TYR A 445 -11.53 3.52 -8.49
N GLY A 446 -10.87 4.65 -8.26
CA GLY A 446 -11.33 5.67 -7.31
C GLY A 446 -11.26 5.26 -5.82
N ILE A 447 -10.49 4.22 -5.51
CA ILE A 447 -10.23 3.70 -4.16
C ILE A 447 -8.72 3.68 -3.91
N ASN A 448 -8.29 3.94 -2.68
CA ASN A 448 -6.88 3.92 -2.34
C ASN A 448 -6.30 2.50 -2.46
N TYR A 449 -5.06 2.45 -2.95
CA TYR A 449 -4.35 1.19 -3.12
C TYR A 449 -3.90 0.64 -1.77
N THR A 450 -4.25 -0.61 -1.54
CA THR A 450 -3.65 -1.47 -0.54
C THR A 450 -3.44 -2.81 -1.22
N ARG A 451 -2.50 -3.62 -0.74
CA ARG A 451 -2.32 -4.96 -1.30
C ARG A 451 -3.62 -5.78 -1.24
N GLN A 452 -4.38 -5.64 -0.16
CA GLN A 452 -5.66 -6.30 0.03
C GLN A 452 -6.75 -5.80 -0.94
N SER A 453 -6.88 -4.49 -1.13
CA SER A 453 -7.84 -3.93 -2.09
C SER A 453 -7.50 -4.28 -3.53
N CYS A 454 -6.20 -4.34 -3.88
CA CYS A 454 -5.75 -4.84 -5.17
C CYS A 454 -6.15 -6.30 -5.40
N GLN A 455 -5.91 -7.18 -4.42
CA GLN A 455 -6.26 -8.60 -4.53
C GLN A 455 -7.76 -8.82 -4.70
N LEU A 456 -8.57 -8.17 -3.85
CA LEU A 456 -10.03 -8.28 -3.92
C LEU A 456 -10.57 -7.70 -5.24
N MET A 457 -10.05 -6.55 -5.69
CA MET A 457 -10.46 -5.94 -6.95
C MET A 457 -10.06 -6.78 -8.16
N CYS A 458 -8.84 -7.33 -8.16
CA CYS A 458 -8.35 -8.21 -9.22
C CYS A 458 -9.24 -9.45 -9.39
N GLN A 459 -9.58 -10.13 -8.28
CA GLN A 459 -10.50 -11.27 -8.30
C GLN A 459 -11.88 -10.85 -8.81
N ALA A 460 -12.45 -9.78 -8.27
CA ALA A 460 -13.78 -9.29 -8.63
C ALA A 460 -13.88 -8.90 -10.12
N ILE A 461 -12.89 -8.17 -10.64
CA ILE A 461 -12.83 -7.76 -12.05
C ILE A 461 -12.62 -8.99 -12.96
N LYS A 462 -11.75 -9.93 -12.58
CA LYS A 462 -11.51 -11.13 -13.39
C LYS A 462 -12.77 -11.98 -13.55
N ILE A 463 -13.55 -12.15 -12.48
CA ILE A 463 -14.85 -12.82 -12.51
C ILE A 463 -15.82 -12.05 -13.42
N LEU A 464 -15.86 -10.73 -13.29
CA LEU A 464 -16.75 -9.89 -14.08
C LEU A 464 -16.43 -9.90 -15.58
N GLU A 465 -15.15 -9.85 -15.96
CA GLU A 465 -14.71 -9.92 -17.36
C GLU A 465 -14.90 -11.31 -17.98
N THR A 466 -14.65 -12.37 -17.21
CA THR A 466 -14.68 -13.75 -17.72
C THR A 466 -16.09 -14.34 -17.72
N CYS A 467 -16.86 -14.11 -16.67
CA CYS A 467 -18.21 -14.68 -16.49
C CYS A 467 -19.33 -13.69 -16.85
N GLY A 468 -19.03 -12.39 -17.01
CA GLY A 468 -20.04 -11.36 -17.32
C GLY A 468 -21.00 -11.05 -16.17
N CYS A 469 -20.68 -11.45 -14.95
CA CYS A 469 -21.45 -11.24 -13.72
C CYS A 469 -20.50 -11.04 -12.54
N TYR A 470 -20.94 -10.39 -11.46
CA TYR A 470 -20.12 -10.21 -10.26
C TYR A 470 -20.43 -11.26 -9.19
N ASP A 471 -19.43 -11.59 -8.39
CA ASP A 471 -19.60 -12.37 -7.16
C ASP A 471 -20.17 -11.49 -6.05
N ASP A 472 -21.14 -12.00 -5.29
CA ASP A 472 -21.87 -11.22 -4.27
C ASP A 472 -20.89 -10.68 -3.21
N ASP A 473 -19.82 -11.40 -2.89
CA ASP A 473 -18.75 -10.97 -1.97
C ASP A 473 -17.99 -9.72 -2.45
N GLY A 474 -17.85 -9.55 -3.77
CA GLY A 474 -17.16 -8.41 -4.39
C GLY A 474 -18.07 -7.18 -4.61
N GLU A 475 -19.38 -7.29 -4.37
CA GLU A 475 -20.35 -6.25 -4.71
C GLU A 475 -20.01 -4.89 -4.08
N GLU A 476 -19.74 -4.87 -2.77
CA GLU A 476 -19.51 -3.62 -2.03
C GLU A 476 -18.25 -2.89 -2.54
N LEU A 477 -17.20 -3.64 -2.87
CA LEU A 477 -15.97 -3.10 -3.41
C LEU A 477 -16.17 -2.55 -4.83
N ILE A 478 -16.86 -3.29 -5.70
CA ILE A 478 -17.14 -2.82 -7.07
C ILE A 478 -18.03 -1.57 -7.03
N ARG A 479 -19.07 -1.52 -6.19
CA ARG A 479 -19.97 -0.36 -6.07
C ARG A 479 -19.27 0.89 -5.53
N LYS A 480 -18.32 0.72 -4.60
CA LYS A 480 -17.49 1.84 -4.13
C LYS A 480 -16.47 2.30 -5.18
N SER A 481 -16.13 1.42 -6.12
CA SER A 481 -15.23 1.75 -7.22
C SER A 481 -15.94 2.53 -8.33
N ARG A 482 -15.14 3.24 -9.15
CA ARG A 482 -15.60 3.91 -10.38
C ARG A 482 -15.84 2.96 -11.55
N ALA A 483 -15.74 1.65 -11.35
CA ALA A 483 -16.00 0.65 -12.39
C ALA A 483 -17.49 0.67 -12.78
N ARG A 484 -17.84 1.49 -13.78
CA ARG A 484 -19.19 1.57 -14.35
C ARG A 484 -19.45 0.38 -15.26
N LEU A 485 -19.88 -0.73 -14.68
CA LEU A 485 -20.28 -1.93 -15.40
C LEU A 485 -21.80 -2.12 -15.31
N ASN A 486 -22.40 -2.80 -16.28
CA ASN A 486 -23.76 -3.32 -16.14
C ASN A 486 -23.71 -4.44 -15.10
N LEU A 487 -23.82 -4.05 -13.83
CA LEU A 487 -23.63 -4.95 -12.69
C LEU A 487 -24.84 -5.87 -12.57
N LYS A 488 -24.65 -7.15 -12.89
CA LYS A 488 -25.57 -8.22 -12.54
C LYS A 488 -24.87 -9.28 -11.66
N PRO A 489 -25.52 -9.78 -10.60
CA PRO A 489 -24.95 -10.85 -9.80
C PRO A 489 -24.96 -12.17 -10.59
N CYS A 490 -24.02 -13.06 -10.30
CA CYS A 490 -24.02 -14.41 -10.86
C CYS A 490 -25.20 -15.21 -10.26
N ARG A 491 -26.16 -15.60 -11.10
CA ARG A 491 -27.38 -16.31 -10.66
C ARG A 491 -27.68 -17.56 -11.49
N ASN A 492 -27.28 -17.59 -12.76
CA ASN A 492 -27.54 -18.75 -13.62
C ASN A 492 -26.58 -19.90 -13.29
N GLY A 493 -27.02 -21.15 -13.44
CA GLY A 493 -26.17 -22.34 -13.27
C GLY A 493 -24.80 -22.28 -13.98
N PRO A 494 -24.71 -21.92 -15.28
CA PRO A 494 -23.42 -21.76 -15.95
C PRO A 494 -22.58 -20.59 -15.43
N GLU A 495 -23.20 -19.48 -15.01
CA GLU A 495 -22.50 -18.33 -14.43
C GLU A 495 -21.88 -18.71 -13.08
N ILE A 496 -22.65 -19.40 -12.24
CA ILE A 496 -22.21 -19.91 -10.93
C ILE A 496 -21.04 -20.88 -11.11
N ARG A 497 -21.14 -21.84 -12.04
CA ARG A 497 -20.02 -22.76 -12.34
C ARG A 497 -18.78 -22.02 -12.83
N CYS A 498 -18.93 -20.99 -13.65
CA CYS A 498 -17.82 -20.14 -14.11
C CYS A 498 -17.13 -19.44 -12.93
N ARG A 499 -17.91 -18.78 -12.08
CA ARG A 499 -17.42 -18.08 -10.89
C ARG A 499 -16.72 -19.04 -9.93
N ASP A 500 -17.37 -20.16 -9.59
CA ASP A 500 -16.84 -21.10 -8.60
C ASP A 500 -15.54 -21.75 -9.11
N LYS A 501 -15.45 -22.02 -10.42
CA LYS A 501 -14.21 -22.45 -11.06
C LYS A 501 -13.11 -21.39 -10.94
N LEU A 502 -13.40 -20.12 -11.21
CA LEU A 502 -12.39 -19.07 -11.06
C LEU A 502 -11.96 -18.90 -9.60
N ASN A 503 -12.90 -18.93 -8.66
CA ASN A 503 -12.61 -18.87 -7.23
C ASN A 503 -11.70 -20.04 -6.80
N SER A 504 -11.93 -21.25 -7.29
CA SER A 504 -11.04 -22.39 -7.02
C SER A 504 -9.68 -22.25 -7.71
N GLU A 505 -9.60 -21.68 -8.91
CA GLU A 505 -8.31 -21.36 -9.56
C GLU A 505 -7.51 -20.31 -8.77
N PHE A 506 -8.19 -19.31 -8.17
CA PHE A 506 -7.55 -18.33 -7.27
C PHE A 506 -7.06 -18.98 -5.97
N GLU A 507 -7.87 -19.85 -5.35
CA GLU A 507 -7.48 -20.62 -4.15
C GLU A 507 -6.31 -21.57 -4.44
N GLY A 508 -6.34 -22.22 -5.62
CA GLY A 508 -5.29 -23.10 -6.14
C GLY A 508 -4.05 -22.36 -6.64
N LYS A 509 -4.05 -21.02 -6.64
CA LYS A 509 -2.99 -20.14 -7.17
C LYS A 509 -2.66 -20.36 -8.65
N GLU A 510 -3.60 -20.90 -9.42
CA GLU A 510 -3.50 -21.00 -10.88
C GLU A 510 -3.71 -19.62 -11.53
N GLN A 511 -4.59 -18.80 -10.94
CA GLN A 511 -4.72 -17.38 -11.27
C GLN A 511 -3.92 -16.53 -10.28
N VAL A 512 -3.02 -15.68 -10.81
CA VAL A 512 -2.14 -14.83 -10.00
C VAL A 512 -2.49 -13.36 -10.23
N CYS A 513 -2.77 -12.65 -9.14
CA CYS A 513 -2.88 -11.19 -9.13
C CYS A 513 -1.52 -10.56 -8.79
N ASN A 514 -0.97 -9.76 -9.70
CA ASN A 514 0.29 -9.03 -9.50
C ASN A 514 0.10 -7.80 -8.60
N CYS A 515 -0.23 -8.06 -7.32
CA CYS A 515 -0.40 -7.02 -6.31
C CYS A 515 0.87 -6.92 -5.46
N TYR A 516 1.69 -5.92 -5.79
CA TYR A 516 2.88 -5.58 -5.01
C TYR A 516 2.51 -4.92 -3.68
N ASN A 517 3.48 -4.81 -2.78
CA ASN A 517 3.27 -3.98 -1.58
C ASN A 517 3.31 -2.51 -1.99
N PRO A 518 2.53 -1.64 -1.33
CA PRO A 518 2.61 -0.21 -1.61
C PRO A 518 4.00 0.35 -1.30
N CYS A 519 4.46 1.30 -2.11
CA CYS A 519 5.73 1.99 -1.87
C CYS A 519 5.67 2.85 -0.59
N TYR A 520 4.50 3.39 -0.26
CA TYR A 520 4.25 4.08 0.99
C TYR A 520 3.05 3.44 1.71
N GLU A 521 3.24 3.07 2.97
CA GLU A 521 2.23 2.36 3.76
C GLU A 521 2.22 2.85 5.21
N ALA A 522 1.03 3.09 5.76
CA ALA A 522 0.87 3.32 7.20
C ALA A 522 0.25 2.09 7.87
N GLN A 523 1.03 1.37 8.67
CA GLN A 523 0.57 0.25 9.48
C GLN A 523 0.35 0.67 10.94
N TYR A 524 -0.58 -0.02 11.60
CA TYR A 524 -0.91 0.21 13.00
C TYR A 524 -0.71 -1.08 13.79
N SER A 525 0.38 -1.16 14.55
CA SER A 525 0.58 -2.24 15.50
C SER A 525 -0.32 -2.04 16.72
N ARG A 526 -0.86 -3.12 17.26
CA ARG A 526 -1.94 -3.10 18.25
C ARG A 526 -1.53 -3.93 19.47
N SER A 527 -1.77 -3.41 20.66
CA SER A 527 -1.65 -4.12 21.92
C SER A 527 -2.97 -4.01 22.68
N THR A 528 -3.58 -5.15 22.96
CA THR A 528 -4.92 -5.23 23.55
C THR A 528 -4.83 -5.67 25.01
N GLY A 529 -5.52 -4.95 25.91
CA GLY A 529 -5.76 -5.38 27.28
C GLY A 529 -7.24 -5.27 27.61
N SER A 530 -7.80 -6.30 28.24
CA SER A 530 -9.23 -6.36 28.56
C SER A 530 -9.46 -6.55 30.05
N ARG A 531 -10.60 -6.05 30.54
CA ARG A 531 -11.10 -6.31 31.89
C ARG A 531 -12.61 -6.54 31.84
N GLN A 532 -13.13 -7.28 32.81
CA GLN A 532 -14.58 -7.49 32.94
C GLN A 532 -15.30 -6.15 33.15
N TRP A 533 -16.33 -5.91 32.35
CA TRP A 533 -17.16 -4.70 32.41
C TRP A 533 -18.41 -4.90 31.52
N PRO A 534 -19.60 -4.43 31.91
CA PRO A 534 -19.92 -3.70 33.13
C PRO A 534 -20.15 -4.63 34.33
N THR A 535 -20.25 -4.05 35.53
CA THR A 535 -20.88 -4.76 36.65
C THR A 535 -22.37 -4.91 36.37
N ASP A 536 -23.01 -5.90 37.00
CA ASP A 536 -24.42 -6.20 36.80
C ASP A 536 -25.34 -5.01 37.19
N GLU A 537 -24.94 -4.17 38.15
CA GLU A 537 -25.66 -2.94 38.51
C GLU A 537 -25.45 -1.83 37.46
N TYR A 538 -24.21 -1.66 36.98
CA TYR A 538 -23.91 -0.64 35.99
C TYR A 538 -24.53 -0.97 34.62
N ALA A 539 -24.67 -2.25 34.29
CA ALA A 539 -25.43 -2.71 33.13
C ALA A 539 -26.87 -2.20 33.16
N GLY A 540 -27.51 -2.22 34.34
CA GLY A 540 -28.87 -1.68 34.54
C GLY A 540 -28.95 -0.18 34.26
N VAL A 541 -27.94 0.60 34.68
CA VAL A 541 -27.86 2.05 34.40
C VAL A 541 -27.68 2.33 32.91
N LEU A 542 -26.79 1.59 32.23
CA LEU A 542 -26.62 1.70 30.78
C LEU A 542 -27.92 1.41 30.05
N LEU A 543 -28.67 0.40 30.52
CA LEU A 543 -29.94 0.03 29.95
C LEU A 543 -31.01 1.12 30.14
N GLU A 544 -31.03 1.76 31.31
CA GLU A 544 -31.92 2.90 31.58
C GLU A 544 -31.61 4.09 30.64
N SER A 545 -30.33 4.34 30.33
CA SER A 545 -29.95 5.38 29.37
C SER A 545 -30.39 5.09 27.92
N LEU A 546 -30.48 3.81 27.55
CA LEU A 546 -31.06 3.39 26.26
C LEU A 546 -32.57 3.54 26.25
N CYS A 547 -33.19 3.30 27.41
CA CYS A 547 -34.62 3.43 27.62
C CYS A 547 -35.15 4.86 27.43
N GLU A 548 -34.37 5.86 27.81
CA GLU A 548 -34.72 7.27 27.56
C GLU A 548 -34.75 7.61 26.06
N LYS A 549 -33.95 6.92 25.24
CA LYS A 549 -33.92 7.11 23.78
C LYS A 549 -35.04 6.37 23.07
N ASP A 550 -35.38 5.15 23.51
CA ASP A 550 -36.43 4.33 22.91
C ASP A 550 -37.19 3.48 23.96
N ASN A 551 -38.47 3.85 24.17
CA ASN A 551 -39.36 3.18 25.12
C ASN A 551 -39.68 1.72 24.77
N THR A 552 -39.57 1.32 23.51
CA THR A 552 -39.89 -0.05 23.06
C THR A 552 -38.87 -1.06 23.57
N ILE A 553 -37.61 -0.65 23.63
CA ILE A 553 -36.49 -1.41 24.19
C ILE A 553 -36.84 -1.80 25.64
N CYS A 554 -37.29 -0.85 26.47
CA CYS A 554 -37.61 -1.07 27.89
C CYS A 554 -38.69 -2.12 28.16
N GLN A 555 -39.74 -2.15 27.35
CA GLN A 555 -40.85 -3.09 27.56
C GLN A 555 -40.41 -4.53 27.31
N SER A 556 -39.52 -4.74 26.34
CA SER A 556 -38.93 -6.05 26.07
C SER A 556 -37.99 -6.49 27.22
N PHE A 557 -37.29 -5.54 27.86
CA PHE A 557 -36.36 -5.84 28.96
C PHE A 557 -37.04 -6.22 30.27
N LYS A 558 -38.08 -5.48 30.67
CA LYS A 558 -38.86 -5.78 31.89
C LYS A 558 -39.56 -7.13 31.85
N THR A 559 -39.80 -7.68 30.65
CA THR A 559 -40.55 -8.93 30.45
C THR A 559 -39.67 -10.14 30.12
N ARG A 560 -38.49 -9.97 29.49
CA ARG A 560 -37.64 -11.10 29.03
C ARG A 560 -36.46 -11.46 29.93
N PHE A 561 -35.91 -10.53 30.70
CA PHE A 561 -34.67 -10.77 31.43
C PHE A 561 -34.92 -10.96 32.93
N THR A 562 -35.14 -12.22 33.33
CA THR A 562 -35.18 -12.62 34.74
C THR A 562 -33.79 -12.82 35.36
N ASP A 563 -32.73 -12.89 34.54
CA ASP A 563 -31.33 -13.07 34.99
C ASP A 563 -30.46 -11.84 34.67
N GLN A 564 -29.87 -11.25 35.70
CA GLN A 564 -29.09 -10.01 35.63
C GLN A 564 -27.74 -10.19 34.92
N ARG A 565 -27.14 -11.39 34.98
CA ARG A 565 -25.86 -11.71 34.29
C ARG A 565 -25.97 -11.69 32.77
N SER A 566 -27.19 -11.84 32.24
CA SER A 566 -27.45 -11.80 30.80
C SER A 566 -27.49 -10.36 30.25
N GLN A 567 -27.59 -9.34 31.12
CA GLN A 567 -27.69 -7.94 30.70
C GLN A 567 -26.31 -7.38 30.32
N SER A 568 -25.29 -7.64 31.12
CA SER A 568 -23.91 -7.18 30.88
C SER A 568 -23.34 -7.71 29.56
N GLN A 569 -23.77 -8.90 29.11
CA GLN A 569 -23.40 -9.48 27.82
C GLN A 569 -23.87 -8.65 26.62
N ASN A 570 -24.84 -7.76 26.76
CA ASN A 570 -25.26 -6.90 25.66
C ASN A 570 -24.33 -5.72 25.43
N PHE A 571 -23.35 -5.48 26.31
CA PHE A 571 -22.52 -4.29 26.24
C PHE A 571 -21.07 -4.64 25.96
N ILE A 572 -20.41 -3.76 25.20
CA ILE A 572 -18.96 -3.70 25.06
C ILE A 572 -18.49 -2.27 25.26
N LYS A 573 -17.34 -2.11 25.92
CA LYS A 573 -16.64 -0.84 25.98
C LYS A 573 -15.30 -0.96 25.27
N LEU A 574 -15.01 -0.03 24.38
CA LEU A 574 -13.82 -0.06 23.56
C LEU A 574 -13.09 1.28 23.67
N ASN A 575 -11.83 1.25 24.09
CA ASN A 575 -10.97 2.42 24.11
C ASN A 575 -9.81 2.20 23.14
N ILE A 576 -9.69 3.02 22.09
CA ILE A 576 -8.61 2.96 21.10
C ILE A 576 -7.79 4.23 21.20
N TYR A 577 -6.48 4.11 21.42
CA TYR A 577 -5.61 5.26 21.64
C TYR A 577 -4.16 4.99 21.26
N TYR A 578 -3.41 6.03 20.93
CA TYR A 578 -1.97 5.90 20.75
C TYR A 578 -1.27 5.64 22.08
N ALA A 579 -0.50 4.56 22.15
CA ALA A 579 0.33 4.24 23.32
C ALA A 579 1.34 5.36 23.59
N ASP A 580 1.96 5.82 22.52
CA ASP A 580 2.98 6.85 22.46
C ASP A 580 2.77 7.66 21.17
N LEU A 581 3.19 8.92 21.13
CA LEU A 581 3.16 9.75 19.91
C LEU A 581 4.44 9.66 19.09
N ASN A 582 5.39 8.82 19.50
CA ASN A 582 6.46 8.44 18.62
C ASN A 582 5.93 7.44 17.59
N PHE A 583 6.39 7.58 16.36
CA PHE A 583 6.05 6.65 15.30
C PHE A 583 7.31 6.24 14.56
N GLU A 584 7.32 5.00 14.09
CA GLU A 584 8.49 4.40 13.47
C GLU A 584 8.46 4.65 11.96
N TYR A 585 9.54 5.19 11.42
CA TYR A 585 9.80 5.23 9.99
C TYR A 585 10.72 4.07 9.63
N ILE A 586 10.24 3.18 8.77
CA ILE A 586 11.02 2.09 8.18
C ILE A 586 11.22 2.44 6.71
N GLU A 587 12.40 2.97 6.38
CA GLU A 587 12.72 3.46 5.04
C GLU A 587 13.76 2.55 4.38
N GLU A 588 13.46 2.04 3.19
CA GLU A 588 14.44 1.39 2.34
C GLU A 588 15.25 2.46 1.60
N THR A 589 16.58 2.40 1.71
CA THR A 589 17.52 3.30 1.03
C THR A 589 18.56 2.47 0.27
N PRO A 590 19.13 2.98 -0.84
CA PRO A 590 20.24 2.31 -1.51
C PRO A 590 21.39 2.08 -0.53
N GLN A 591 21.97 0.88 -0.51
CA GLN A 591 23.13 0.60 0.34
C GLN A 591 24.38 1.33 -0.16
N ILE A 592 24.47 1.52 -1.48
CA ILE A 592 25.55 2.27 -2.13
C ILE A 592 24.89 3.43 -2.86
N GLU A 593 25.02 4.63 -2.33
CA GLU A 593 24.58 5.84 -3.03
C GLU A 593 25.52 6.15 -4.21
N ALA A 594 25.04 6.89 -5.20
CA ALA A 594 25.86 7.28 -6.35
C ALA A 594 27.13 8.05 -5.93
N GLY A 595 27.05 8.83 -4.84
CA GLY A 595 28.20 9.52 -4.26
C GLY A 595 29.25 8.55 -3.72
N ASP A 596 28.84 7.57 -2.92
CA ASP A 596 29.73 6.54 -2.36
C ASP A 596 30.35 5.67 -3.45
N PHE A 597 29.58 5.35 -4.50
CA PHE A 597 30.07 4.61 -5.65
C PHE A 597 31.23 5.36 -6.36
N LEU A 598 31.04 6.66 -6.64
CA LEU A 598 32.08 7.50 -7.25
C LEU A 598 33.29 7.66 -6.34
N ALA A 599 33.07 7.82 -5.03
CA ALA A 599 34.14 7.90 -4.05
C ALA A 599 34.98 6.60 -3.99
N ASN A 600 34.33 5.43 -4.04
CA ASN A 600 34.98 4.13 -4.04
C ASN A 600 35.79 3.89 -5.32
N ILE A 601 35.26 4.27 -6.50
CA ILE A 601 36.01 4.22 -7.76
C ILE A 601 37.26 5.10 -7.68
N GLY A 602 37.10 6.36 -7.25
CA GLY A 602 38.21 7.30 -7.09
C GLY A 602 39.26 6.79 -6.10
N GLY A 603 38.82 6.22 -4.98
CA GLY A 603 39.68 5.63 -3.97
C GLY A 603 40.51 4.46 -4.50
N VAL A 604 39.90 3.53 -5.25
CA VAL A 604 40.61 2.38 -5.84
C VAL A 604 41.60 2.80 -6.93
N ILE A 605 41.21 3.72 -7.82
CA ILE A 605 42.09 4.26 -8.86
C ILE A 605 43.27 5.01 -8.25
N GLY A 606 43.01 5.83 -7.22
CA GLY A 606 44.03 6.56 -6.48
C GLY A 606 44.96 5.64 -5.68
N LEU A 607 44.44 4.58 -5.05
CA LEU A 607 45.24 3.65 -4.23
C LEU A 607 46.23 2.82 -5.06
N TRP A 608 45.78 2.24 -6.17
CA TRP A 608 46.61 1.28 -6.94
C TRP A 608 47.55 1.96 -7.94
N ILE A 609 47.11 3.03 -8.59
CA ILE A 609 47.87 3.66 -9.68
C ILE A 609 48.36 5.07 -9.28
N GLY A 610 47.77 5.69 -8.26
CA GLY A 610 48.07 7.07 -7.87
C GLY A 610 47.43 8.11 -8.78
N LEU A 611 46.44 7.71 -9.60
CA LEU A 611 45.73 8.63 -10.48
C LEU A 611 44.72 9.44 -9.66
N SER A 612 44.86 10.76 -9.74
CA SER A 612 43.94 11.73 -9.18
C SER A 612 42.99 12.27 -10.26
N VAL A 613 42.01 13.09 -9.87
CA VAL A 613 41.14 13.80 -10.82
C VAL A 613 41.96 14.70 -11.77
N LEU A 614 43.06 15.29 -11.30
CA LEU A 614 43.94 16.10 -12.15
C LEU A 614 44.69 15.22 -13.17
N SER A 615 45.04 14.01 -12.77
CA SER A 615 45.65 13.00 -13.65
C SER A 615 44.71 12.57 -14.77
N LEU A 616 43.39 12.56 -14.53
CA LEU A 616 42.40 12.30 -15.57
C LEU A 616 42.44 13.39 -16.65
N CYS A 617 42.61 14.66 -16.28
CA CYS A 617 42.80 15.74 -17.25
C CYS A 617 44.08 15.54 -18.08
N GLU A 618 45.17 15.06 -17.49
CA GLU A 618 46.41 14.73 -18.22
C GLU A 618 46.19 13.59 -19.23
N VAL A 619 45.41 12.58 -18.87
CA VAL A 619 45.05 11.47 -19.77
C VAL A 619 44.14 11.95 -20.90
N LEU A 620 43.13 12.78 -20.61
CA LEU A 620 42.24 13.35 -21.62
C LEU A 620 43.00 14.27 -22.59
N GLN A 621 43.97 15.04 -22.08
CA GLN A 621 44.88 15.82 -22.92
C GLN A 621 45.68 14.91 -23.86
N LEU A 622 46.23 13.79 -23.36
CA LEU A 622 46.94 12.82 -24.20
C LEU A 622 46.01 12.24 -25.28
N VAL A 623 44.78 11.86 -24.94
CA VAL A 623 43.80 11.32 -25.89
C VAL A 623 43.47 12.36 -26.97
N ALA A 624 43.30 13.63 -26.61
CA ALA A 624 43.10 14.71 -27.56
C ALA A 624 44.33 14.94 -28.47
N GLU A 625 45.54 14.93 -27.92
CA GLU A 625 46.79 15.00 -28.69
C GLU A 625 46.97 13.78 -29.64
N LEU A 626 46.53 12.59 -29.22
CA LEU A 626 46.53 11.39 -30.06
C LEU A 626 45.46 11.43 -31.16
N PHE A 627 44.26 11.93 -30.84
CA PHE A 627 43.16 12.05 -31.80
C PHE A 627 43.51 13.08 -32.89
N THR A 628 44.05 14.23 -32.51
CA THR A 628 44.56 15.24 -33.45
C THR A 628 45.73 14.70 -34.29
N TYR A 629 46.66 13.95 -33.70
CA TYR A 629 47.72 13.26 -34.45
C TYR A 629 47.17 12.23 -35.45
N CYS A 630 46.15 11.45 -35.08
CA CYS A 630 45.49 10.48 -35.95
C CYS A 630 44.77 11.17 -37.12
N ILE A 631 44.06 12.27 -36.87
CA ILE A 631 43.42 13.09 -37.91
C ILE A 631 44.47 13.69 -38.86
N TYR A 632 45.57 14.22 -38.33
CA TYR A 632 46.68 14.74 -39.13
C TYR A 632 47.30 13.66 -40.05
N LYS A 633 47.51 12.46 -39.52
CA LYS A 633 48.06 11.34 -40.29
C LYS A 633 47.09 10.78 -41.33
N ALA A 634 45.78 10.76 -41.03
CA ALA A 634 44.73 10.33 -41.95
C ALA A 634 44.56 11.31 -43.12
N SER A 635 44.55 12.62 -42.84
CA SER A 635 44.46 13.69 -43.85
C SER A 635 45.70 13.77 -44.76
N HIS A 636 46.90 13.43 -44.26
CA HIS A 636 48.12 13.38 -45.07
C HIS A 636 48.34 12.10 -45.91
N LYS A 637 47.48 11.07 -45.77
CA LYS A 637 47.58 9.83 -46.58
C LYS A 637 46.96 9.96 -47.99
N VAL A 638 46.26 11.07 -48.28
CA VAL A 638 45.41 11.24 -49.49
C VAL A 638 46.06 12.09 -50.61
N ARG A 639 47.31 12.55 -50.52
CA ARG A 639 47.96 13.24 -51.68
C ARG A 639 48.74 12.26 -52.58
N PRO A 640 48.31 11.98 -53.83
CA PRO A 640 49.14 11.25 -54.79
C PRO A 640 50.30 12.15 -55.28
N LYS A 641 51.48 11.57 -55.42
CA LYS A 641 52.70 12.23 -55.93
C LYS A 641 52.50 12.64 -57.40
N GLN A 642 52.46 13.94 -57.70
CA GLN A 642 52.66 14.43 -59.07
C GLN A 642 54.16 14.48 -59.40
N LYS A 643 54.53 13.78 -60.47
CA LYS A 643 55.86 13.76 -61.09
C LYS A 643 56.25 15.15 -61.57
N ARG A 644 57.45 15.58 -61.16
CA ARG A 644 58.16 16.78 -61.58
C ARG A 644 58.61 16.62 -63.04
N ASN A 645 58.11 17.47 -63.93
CA ASN A 645 58.62 17.61 -65.31
C ASN A 645 59.56 18.81 -65.43
N ARG A 646 60.55 18.63 -66.28
CA ARG A 646 61.74 19.45 -66.56
C ARG A 646 61.42 20.41 -67.72
N ASP A 647 61.92 21.65 -67.65
CA ASP A 647 62.60 22.41 -68.74
C ASP A 647 62.91 23.83 -68.22
N ASN A 648 64.19 24.18 -68.03
CA ASN A 648 65.09 24.99 -68.90
C ASN A 648 64.80 26.51 -68.80
N SER A 649 65.75 27.45 -68.68
CA SER A 649 67.22 27.49 -68.64
C SER A 649 67.66 28.97 -68.36
N VAL A 650 68.97 29.19 -68.15
CA VAL A 650 69.72 30.50 -68.25
C VAL A 650 69.67 31.39 -66.98
N LYS A 651 70.74 31.90 -66.36
CA LYS A 651 72.19 32.04 -66.64
C LYS A 651 72.98 32.19 -65.32
N SER A 652 74.28 31.91 -65.43
CA SER A 652 75.38 31.95 -64.45
C SER A 652 75.94 33.34 -64.15
N GLU A 653 76.55 33.49 -62.95
CA GLU A 653 77.74 34.29 -62.52
C GLU A 653 77.55 34.70 -61.05
N HIS A 654 78.52 34.87 -60.15
CA HIS A 654 79.95 34.55 -60.02
C HIS A 654 80.27 34.61 -58.50
N TYR A 655 81.43 34.09 -58.09
CA TYR A 655 81.88 33.95 -56.70
C TYR A 655 82.36 35.27 -56.02
N ARG A 656 82.31 35.26 -54.68
CA ARG A 656 83.31 35.75 -53.68
C ARG A 656 83.17 37.15 -53.00
N ALA A 657 83.12 37.07 -51.67
CA ALA A 657 83.96 37.71 -50.63
C ALA A 657 83.68 39.14 -50.10
N GLU A 658 83.78 39.18 -48.75
CA GLU A 658 84.31 40.23 -47.87
C GLU A 658 83.39 41.34 -47.31
N ASP A 659 83.14 41.21 -46.00
CA ASP A 659 83.54 42.11 -44.91
C ASP A 659 83.32 43.65 -45.01
N ASN A 660 82.62 44.10 -43.95
CA ASN A 660 82.96 45.22 -43.07
C ASN A 660 82.51 46.67 -43.38
N VAL A 661 81.96 47.28 -42.31
CA VAL A 661 82.11 48.67 -41.82
C VAL A 661 80.96 49.67 -42.05
N ILE A 662 80.26 49.93 -40.93
CA ILE A 662 79.98 51.21 -40.24
C ILE A 662 79.21 52.35 -40.96
N ASN A 663 78.05 52.63 -40.33
CA ASN A 663 77.36 53.90 -40.04
C ASN A 663 76.70 54.82 -41.09
N ASP A 664 75.59 55.34 -40.56
CA ASP A 664 74.95 56.64 -40.72
C ASP A 664 73.81 56.80 -41.73
N SER A 665 72.65 57.13 -41.14
CA SER A 665 71.43 57.72 -41.73
C SER A 665 71.71 59.17 -42.22
N PRO A 666 70.75 59.99 -42.70
CA PRO A 666 69.29 59.81 -42.82
C PRO A 666 68.65 60.40 -44.11
N HIS A 667 67.30 60.37 -44.14
CA HIS A 667 66.39 61.45 -44.59
C HIS A 667 65.67 61.42 -45.97
N ILE A 668 64.35 61.69 -45.86
CA ILE A 668 63.43 62.48 -46.74
C ILE A 668 62.78 61.69 -47.91
N ILE A 669 61.52 61.25 -47.79
CA ILE A 669 60.22 61.94 -48.06
C ILE A 669 60.08 62.49 -49.50
N THR A 670 59.11 61.96 -50.27
CA THR A 670 58.04 62.66 -51.03
C THR A 670 57.25 61.63 -51.86
N HIS A 671 55.96 61.38 -51.56
CA HIS A 671 54.75 61.97 -52.16
C HIS A 671 54.51 61.68 -53.64
N THR A 672 53.37 61.03 -53.95
CA THR A 672 52.27 61.45 -54.87
C THR A 672 51.37 60.22 -55.15
N ARG A 673 50.06 60.19 -54.86
CA ARG A 673 48.86 60.99 -55.21
C ARG A 673 48.00 60.30 -56.29
N TYR A 674 46.78 59.94 -55.86
CA TYR A 674 45.47 59.94 -56.53
C TYR A 674 45.17 59.06 -57.76
N GLY A 675 44.00 58.42 -57.69
CA GLY A 675 43.23 58.01 -58.86
C GLY A 675 42.12 56.98 -58.59
N LEU A 676 40.99 57.42 -58.01
CA LEU A 676 39.65 56.81 -58.17
C LEU A 676 39.21 56.88 -59.67
N PRO A 677 38.06 56.34 -60.17
CA PRO A 677 36.84 55.87 -59.46
C PRO A 677 36.06 54.66 -60.10
N ARG A 678 34.87 54.37 -59.51
CA ARG A 678 33.64 53.75 -60.10
C ARG A 678 33.69 52.24 -60.40
N GLU A 679 32.65 51.42 -60.23
CA GLU A 679 31.18 51.59 -60.28
C GLU A 679 30.49 50.35 -59.60
N ASP A 680 29.50 50.57 -58.74
CA ASP A 680 28.11 50.05 -58.75
C ASP A 680 27.71 48.57 -59.06
N PRO A 681 26.50 48.11 -58.63
CA PRO A 681 26.33 46.89 -57.81
C PRO A 681 25.28 45.88 -58.35
N TYR A 682 24.77 45.00 -57.46
CA TYR A 682 23.69 43.97 -57.60
C TYR A 682 24.18 42.60 -58.15
N LEU A 683 23.74 41.41 -57.71
CA LEU A 683 22.46 40.91 -57.20
C LEU A 683 22.65 39.63 -56.35
N LEU A 684 21.66 39.42 -55.45
CA LEU A 684 21.09 38.17 -54.90
C LEU A 684 21.89 37.33 -53.89
#